data_AF-A0A1D2JNJ0-F1
#
_entry.id   AF-A0A1D2JNJ0-F1
#
_cell.length_a   1.000
_cell.length_b   1.000
_cell.length_c   1.000
_cell.angle_alpha   90.00
_cell.angle_beta   90.00
_cell.angle_gamma   90.00
#
_symmetry.space_group_name_H-M   'P 1'
#
loop_
_entity.id
_entity.type
_entity.pdbx_description
1 polymer ?
#
loop_
_entity_poly.entity_id
_entity_poly.type
_entity_poly.pdbx_seq_one_letter_code
_entity_poly.pdbx_strand_id
1 'polypeptide(L)'
;MTSPLDVHFHCEHHRYGQESSLQDITLYFPRLLAKTNYLSSVWIIFIHGGAWRDPEITSTSIQPTLQSLVSKYGPGTLRSVAAFASINYRLTAHPNFPQDPSTTEPTHLRNAAHPDHLNDVQRAIVYLQDKYGFGERYILVGHSCGATLAFQTVMGKVPKMGPENSDNIPEKIARPISVVGVEGIYDLCALRDTFAECPIYQEFIEATFGTSEDVWDGVSPAKAAGQAGIEGGWQNGRLAVLAHSTADELTDMGQFRAMAEVVERWREANTQERKKGVLLLDDLKEGHDEVWSKGDELARVIAETIVLYCFIVFGFRADIRADSNRDGMVDLVGNTDLTHKLSTSNNAGAIFLANIGDTDRRCSKSALQGSPPSNEELAACNDASNDLQRSPRFMAPLRTVPIPSLSRKAYGTVAITNAEARKNVRVFRREGSQWLITPAGHRFPPSQLGKGLELGIDGRNTRRPGEWDGRVTIRYTVHDKGKTSVDSVKLRVAPILTHNHSESVRQIITTAGNNTGNFFQGRFVSALEGALAKMDIKIPLFQFNASDDIWAQDFFEPGYTSMPGPDGPIVLQIMILSAQDGRIAGRQVFEYLRGPETGAVQHPGGARDEINSMGNLETIPPYTFNGKGYPAGRIILGTHGLKKPHILEYLQAQEVQDPLLLDTDWLAIGHVDEFIQFLPSNNSLGWVMLFPDPQEGLNLLRRAQSAGHGSVRAFSRQNDTEGNPHDLFGLPGGLRGVPSYTINDLLSQNHTVEANARFSKRIKTNIDLLKRETGIKDVDIYAVPAVFRTSLTYPPNVGVDPKRNGSSELAASFYPATINGLVLSDTQYLAPNPWGPVIGGVDIMADAVLKVYGGLGFNVGFVDDWNSHHTWGGEVHCATNTVRDGNYWW
;
A
#
# COMPACT_ATOMS: atom_id res chain seq x y z
N MET A 1 -3.86 -14.15 -3.23
CA MET A 1 -4.86 -13.34 -3.94
C MET A 1 -6.17 -13.47 -3.20
N THR A 2 -6.60 -12.43 -2.50
CA THR A 2 -7.99 -12.30 -2.03
C THR A 2 -8.58 -11.13 -2.79
N SER A 3 -9.58 -11.45 -3.62
CA SER A 3 -10.43 -10.56 -4.43
C SER A 3 -10.84 -9.28 -3.68
N PRO A 4 -11.18 -8.17 -4.38
CA PRO A 4 -11.94 -7.08 -3.76
C PRO A 4 -13.12 -7.67 -2.99
N LEU A 5 -13.45 -7.12 -1.82
CA LEU A 5 -14.62 -7.56 -1.06
C LEU A 5 -15.85 -7.47 -1.97
N ASP A 6 -16.26 -8.59 -2.55
CA ASP A 6 -17.38 -8.70 -3.48
C ASP A 6 -18.67 -8.37 -2.72
N VAL A 7 -19.10 -7.11 -2.81
CA VAL A 7 -20.47 -6.74 -2.46
C VAL A 7 -21.36 -7.34 -3.55
N HIS A 8 -21.76 -8.60 -3.37
CA HIS A 8 -22.77 -9.22 -4.21
C HIS A 8 -24.15 -8.72 -3.77
N PHE A 9 -24.82 -8.01 -4.68
CA PHE A 9 -26.21 -7.63 -4.47
C PHE A 9 -27.08 -8.87 -4.47
N HIS A 10 -27.89 -9.03 -3.43
CA HIS A 10 -28.97 -10.01 -3.48
C HIS A 10 -30.08 -9.45 -4.37
N CYS A 11 -30.45 -10.21 -5.41
CA CYS A 11 -31.41 -9.77 -6.42
C CYS A 11 -32.77 -10.42 -6.21
N GLU A 12 -33.84 -9.62 -6.23
CA GLU A 12 -35.23 -10.11 -6.23
C GLU A 12 -35.99 -9.50 -7.41
N HIS A 13 -36.94 -10.25 -7.98
CA HIS A 13 -37.81 -9.76 -9.05
C HIS A 13 -39.27 -9.80 -8.59
N HIS A 14 -40.01 -8.72 -8.87
CA HIS A 14 -41.41 -8.59 -8.49
C HIS A 14 -42.27 -8.08 -9.64
N ARG A 15 -43.54 -8.44 -9.58
CA ARG A 15 -44.59 -7.96 -10.49
C ARG A 15 -45.51 -7.04 -9.67
N TYR A 16 -45.70 -5.81 -10.11
CA TYR A 16 -46.62 -4.86 -9.46
C TYR A 16 -47.95 -4.73 -10.21
N GLY A 17 -48.06 -5.33 -11.40
CA GLY A 17 -49.28 -5.40 -12.19
C GLY A 17 -49.36 -6.70 -13.01
N GLN A 18 -50.56 -6.97 -13.53
CA GLN A 18 -50.84 -8.16 -14.35
C GLN A 18 -51.23 -7.80 -15.79
N GLU A 19 -51.38 -6.52 -16.11
CA GLU A 19 -51.86 -6.04 -17.41
C GLU A 19 -50.78 -6.21 -18.50
N SER A 20 -49.51 -6.09 -18.15
CA SER A 20 -48.39 -6.25 -19.08
C SER A 20 -47.20 -6.95 -18.42
N SER A 21 -46.40 -7.72 -19.18
CA SER A 21 -45.14 -8.32 -18.74
C SER A 21 -44.07 -7.30 -18.33
N LEU A 22 -44.22 -6.04 -18.74
CA LEU A 22 -43.34 -4.92 -18.36
C LEU A 22 -43.70 -4.30 -16.99
N GLN A 23 -44.81 -4.70 -16.36
CA GLN A 23 -45.15 -4.27 -15.00
C GLN A 23 -44.35 -5.03 -13.94
N ASP A 24 -43.03 -4.93 -14.00
CA ASP A 24 -42.07 -5.59 -13.12
C ASP A 24 -41.02 -4.63 -12.53
N ILE A 25 -40.42 -5.07 -11.41
CA ILE A 25 -39.38 -4.37 -10.68
C ILE A 25 -38.25 -5.34 -10.39
N THR A 26 -37.02 -4.91 -10.62
CA THR A 26 -35.82 -5.61 -10.15
C THR A 26 -35.25 -4.91 -8.92
N LEU A 27 -35.05 -5.65 -7.83
CA LEU A 27 -34.50 -5.16 -6.57
C LEU A 27 -33.08 -5.65 -6.36
N TYR A 28 -32.22 -4.78 -5.86
CA TYR A 28 -30.83 -5.06 -5.52
C TYR A 28 -30.55 -4.66 -4.08
N PHE A 29 -30.30 -5.65 -3.23
CA PHE A 29 -29.99 -5.43 -1.81
C PHE A 29 -28.47 -5.49 -1.57
N PRO A 30 -27.84 -4.38 -1.08
CA PRO A 30 -26.41 -4.38 -0.78
C PRO A 30 -26.06 -5.24 0.45
N ARG A 31 -27.08 -5.67 1.22
CA ARG A 31 -27.00 -6.54 2.40
C ARG A 31 -28.39 -7.12 2.68
N LEU A 32 -28.44 -8.23 3.41
CA LEU A 32 -29.70 -8.85 3.85
C LEU A 32 -30.55 -7.84 4.65
N LEU A 33 -31.86 -7.82 4.37
CA LEU A 33 -32.85 -6.96 5.02
C LEU A 33 -32.82 -7.05 6.56
N ALA A 34 -32.57 -8.23 7.13
CA ALA A 34 -32.44 -8.42 8.59
C ALA A 34 -31.26 -7.67 9.22
N LYS A 35 -30.27 -7.26 8.42
CA LYS A 35 -29.07 -6.52 8.84
C LYS A 35 -29.15 -5.03 8.49
N THR A 36 -30.26 -4.56 7.94
CA THR A 36 -30.46 -3.15 7.56
C THR A 36 -31.08 -2.36 8.70
N ASN A 37 -30.45 -1.24 9.07
CA ASN A 37 -31.06 -0.29 10.00
C ASN A 37 -31.97 0.66 9.21
N TYR A 38 -33.26 0.34 9.16
CA TYR A 38 -34.29 1.07 8.40
C TYR A 38 -34.52 2.51 8.85
N LEU A 39 -34.18 2.84 10.10
CA LEU A 39 -34.33 4.20 10.63
C LEU A 39 -33.24 5.16 10.11
N SER A 40 -32.15 4.62 9.56
CA SER A 40 -30.99 5.37 9.10
C SER A 40 -30.63 5.12 7.62
N SER A 41 -31.47 4.41 6.87
CA SER A 41 -31.19 4.03 5.47
C SER A 41 -32.29 4.54 4.53
N VAL A 42 -31.93 4.78 3.27
CA VAL A 42 -32.83 5.30 2.20
C VAL A 42 -32.98 4.27 1.08
N TRP A 43 -34.15 4.22 0.44
CA TRP A 43 -34.35 3.47 -0.80
C TRP A 43 -33.94 4.31 -2.01
N ILE A 44 -33.35 3.69 -3.03
CA ILE A 44 -33.06 4.35 -4.31
C ILE A 44 -33.88 3.66 -5.37
N ILE A 45 -34.77 4.39 -6.02
CA ILE A 45 -35.67 3.86 -7.03
C ILE A 45 -35.30 4.50 -8.36
N PHE A 46 -34.90 3.69 -9.33
CA PHE A 46 -34.50 4.12 -10.66
C PHE A 46 -35.60 3.87 -11.69
N ILE A 47 -35.85 4.88 -12.52
CA ILE A 47 -36.74 4.85 -13.67
C ILE A 47 -35.88 5.06 -14.92
N HIS A 48 -35.83 4.07 -15.78
CA HIS A 48 -35.00 4.09 -16.98
C HIS A 48 -35.56 5.03 -18.08
N GLY A 49 -34.66 5.42 -18.99
CA GLY A 49 -34.96 6.22 -20.18
C GLY A 49 -35.58 5.41 -21.33
N GLY A 50 -35.35 5.84 -22.57
CA GLY A 50 -35.85 5.19 -23.79
C GLY A 50 -37.06 5.85 -24.46
N ALA A 51 -37.25 7.16 -24.23
CA ALA A 51 -38.33 7.97 -24.80
C ALA A 51 -39.73 7.29 -24.72
N TRP A 52 -40.03 6.64 -23.59
CA TRP A 52 -41.28 5.90 -23.32
C TRP A 52 -41.58 4.68 -24.22
N ARG A 53 -40.72 4.34 -25.19
CA ARG A 53 -41.04 3.35 -26.22
C ARG A 53 -39.95 2.35 -26.55
N ASP A 54 -38.72 2.56 -26.10
CA ASP A 54 -37.59 1.69 -26.40
C ASP A 54 -37.63 0.40 -25.55
N PRO A 55 -37.80 -0.79 -26.17
CA PRO A 55 -37.83 -2.06 -25.44
C PRO A 55 -36.44 -2.59 -25.06
N GLU A 56 -35.35 -2.01 -25.57
CA GLU A 56 -33.98 -2.47 -25.27
C GLU A 56 -33.46 -1.90 -23.95
N ILE A 57 -34.01 -0.76 -23.51
CA ILE A 57 -33.69 -0.17 -22.20
C ILE A 57 -34.68 -0.70 -21.17
N THR A 58 -34.18 -1.51 -20.24
CA THR A 58 -35.00 -2.17 -19.20
C THR A 58 -34.49 -1.85 -17.79
N SER A 59 -35.14 -2.41 -16.77
CA SER A 59 -34.74 -2.31 -15.37
C SER A 59 -33.30 -2.79 -15.09
N THR A 60 -32.67 -3.55 -15.98
CA THR A 60 -31.27 -3.97 -15.85
C THR A 60 -30.25 -2.89 -16.21
N SER A 61 -30.67 -1.79 -16.86
CA SER A 61 -29.80 -0.65 -17.23
C SER A 61 -29.09 0.01 -16.03
N ILE A 62 -29.55 -0.21 -14.81
CA ILE A 62 -28.89 0.27 -13.58
C ILE A 62 -27.63 -0.55 -13.21
N GLN A 63 -27.41 -1.74 -13.78
CA GLN A 63 -26.36 -2.65 -13.33
C GLN A 63 -24.93 -2.08 -13.42
N PRO A 64 -24.52 -1.40 -14.52
CA PRO A 64 -23.20 -0.77 -14.59
C PRO A 64 -23.00 0.27 -13.47
N THR A 65 -24.05 1.03 -13.16
CA THR A 65 -24.05 2.00 -12.06
C THR A 65 -23.85 1.32 -10.70
N LEU A 66 -24.51 0.20 -10.44
CA LEU A 66 -24.33 -0.55 -9.19
C LEU A 66 -22.90 -1.08 -9.06
N GLN A 67 -22.29 -1.54 -10.15
CA GLN A 67 -20.89 -1.98 -10.17
C GLN A 67 -19.92 -0.83 -9.91
N SER A 68 -20.17 0.34 -10.52
CA SER A 68 -19.37 1.55 -10.30
C SER A 68 -19.49 2.07 -8.85
N LEU A 69 -20.68 2.04 -8.27
CA LEU A 69 -20.90 2.39 -6.85
C LEU A 69 -20.08 1.50 -5.90
N VAL A 70 -20.02 0.19 -6.15
CA VAL A 70 -19.23 -0.75 -5.34
C VAL A 70 -17.74 -0.51 -5.51
N SER A 71 -17.27 -0.37 -6.75
CA SER A 71 -15.84 -0.30 -7.07
C SER A 71 -15.21 1.05 -6.73
N LYS A 72 -15.91 2.17 -6.98
CA LYS A 72 -15.36 3.53 -6.83
C LYS A 72 -15.68 4.19 -5.48
N TYR A 73 -16.87 3.96 -4.95
CA TYR A 73 -17.35 4.66 -3.74
C TYR A 73 -17.39 3.76 -2.50
N GLY A 74 -17.21 2.45 -2.68
CA GLY A 74 -17.04 1.47 -1.60
C GLY A 74 -18.28 1.24 -0.73
N PRO A 75 -18.19 0.31 0.24
CA PRO A 75 -19.33 -0.08 1.08
C PRO A 75 -19.80 1.03 2.02
N GLY A 76 -19.01 2.09 2.23
CA GLY A 76 -19.37 3.24 3.07
C GLY A 76 -20.59 4.00 2.53
N THR A 77 -20.61 4.29 1.23
CA THR A 77 -21.75 4.93 0.55
C THR A 77 -23.00 4.05 0.61
N LEU A 78 -22.83 2.73 0.47
CA LEU A 78 -23.93 1.75 0.54
C LEU A 78 -24.48 1.54 1.95
N ARG A 79 -23.77 1.94 3.03
CA ARG A 79 -24.29 1.83 4.41
C ARG A 79 -25.57 2.63 4.62
N SER A 80 -25.71 3.76 3.92
CA SER A 80 -26.91 4.59 4.00
C SER A 80 -28.02 4.15 3.04
N VAL A 81 -27.80 3.13 2.22
CA VAL A 81 -28.81 2.61 1.25
C VAL A 81 -29.42 1.32 1.79
N ALA A 82 -30.74 1.25 1.80
CA ALA A 82 -31.50 0.06 2.19
C ALA A 82 -31.56 -0.95 1.05
N ALA A 83 -31.94 -0.49 -0.15
CA ALA A 83 -32.03 -1.26 -1.38
C ALA A 83 -32.07 -0.31 -2.59
N PHE A 84 -31.73 -0.85 -3.75
CA PHE A 84 -32.04 -0.24 -5.04
C PHE A 84 -33.24 -0.97 -5.64
N ALA A 85 -34.14 -0.24 -6.27
CA ALA A 85 -35.22 -0.76 -7.08
C ALA A 85 -35.10 -0.15 -8.48
N SER A 86 -35.30 -0.94 -9.52
CA SER A 86 -35.33 -0.48 -10.90
C SER A 86 -36.64 -0.91 -11.54
N ILE A 87 -37.41 0.06 -12.04
CA ILE A 87 -38.81 -0.12 -12.45
C ILE A 87 -38.87 -0.22 -13.98
N ASN A 88 -39.45 -1.30 -14.49
CA ASN A 88 -39.98 -1.33 -15.86
C ASN A 88 -41.41 -0.75 -15.85
N TYR A 89 -41.82 -0.13 -16.95
CA TYR A 89 -43.18 0.39 -17.16
C TYR A 89 -43.66 0.03 -18.57
N ARG A 90 -44.97 0.01 -18.81
CA ARG A 90 -45.50 -0.27 -20.15
C ARG A 90 -45.00 0.76 -21.16
N LEU A 91 -44.75 0.32 -22.39
CA LEU A 91 -44.14 1.14 -23.44
C LEU A 91 -45.15 1.51 -24.54
N THR A 92 -44.95 2.68 -25.11
CA THR A 92 -45.60 3.12 -26.36
C THR A 92 -45.08 2.31 -27.55
N ALA A 93 -45.86 2.19 -28.62
CA ALA A 93 -45.43 1.51 -29.84
C ALA A 93 -44.18 2.17 -30.45
N HIS A 94 -43.25 1.35 -30.95
CA HIS A 94 -41.99 1.80 -31.55
C HIS A 94 -41.89 1.34 -33.02
N PRO A 95 -41.70 2.25 -34.00
CA PRO A 95 -41.63 1.90 -35.42
C PRO A 95 -40.54 0.86 -35.77
N ASN A 96 -39.35 0.98 -35.16
CA ASN A 96 -38.24 0.03 -35.33
C ASN A 96 -38.44 -1.33 -34.63
N PHE A 97 -39.45 -1.47 -33.76
CA PHE A 97 -39.79 -2.71 -33.07
C PHE A 97 -41.29 -3.03 -33.22
N PRO A 98 -41.77 -3.24 -34.46
CA PRO A 98 -43.20 -3.39 -34.73
C PRO A 98 -43.75 -4.67 -34.07
N GLN A 99 -45.00 -4.58 -33.61
CA GLN A 99 -45.77 -5.71 -33.11
C GLN A 99 -47.07 -5.81 -33.88
N ASP A 100 -47.46 -7.02 -34.25
CA ASP A 100 -48.79 -7.30 -34.79
C ASP A 100 -49.74 -7.62 -33.63
N PRO A 101 -50.77 -6.78 -33.37
CA PRO A 101 -51.72 -7.01 -32.29
C PRO A 101 -52.53 -8.31 -32.41
N SER A 102 -52.61 -8.90 -33.60
CA SER A 102 -53.34 -10.15 -33.84
C SER A 102 -52.53 -11.40 -33.47
N THR A 103 -51.21 -11.30 -33.42
CA THR A 103 -50.30 -12.44 -33.14
C THR A 103 -49.47 -12.26 -31.87
N THR A 104 -49.39 -11.05 -31.33
CA THR A 104 -48.64 -10.76 -30.10
C THR A 104 -49.55 -10.97 -28.90
N GLU A 105 -49.08 -11.73 -27.91
CA GLU A 105 -49.79 -11.94 -26.64
C GLU A 105 -50.20 -10.60 -26.02
N PRO A 106 -51.45 -10.42 -25.55
CA PRO A 106 -51.94 -9.12 -25.07
C PRO A 106 -51.07 -8.50 -23.97
N THR A 107 -50.50 -9.32 -23.08
CA THR A 107 -49.62 -8.87 -21.99
C THR A 107 -48.23 -8.42 -22.48
N HIS A 108 -47.85 -8.72 -23.73
CA HIS A 108 -46.58 -8.31 -24.34
C HIS A 108 -46.72 -7.13 -25.31
N LEU A 109 -47.95 -6.64 -25.54
CA LEU A 109 -48.20 -5.49 -26.42
C LEU A 109 -47.63 -4.19 -25.83
N ARG A 110 -46.92 -3.45 -26.68
CA ARG A 110 -46.42 -2.09 -26.43
C ARG A 110 -47.38 -1.09 -27.10
N ASN A 111 -48.46 -0.79 -26.41
CA ASN A 111 -49.52 0.11 -26.86
C ASN A 111 -49.95 1.11 -25.77
N ALA A 112 -49.08 1.35 -24.78
CA ALA A 112 -49.35 2.32 -23.73
C ALA A 112 -49.36 3.74 -24.30
N ALA A 113 -50.24 4.58 -23.75
CA ALA A 113 -50.23 6.02 -23.97
C ALA A 113 -50.11 6.72 -22.61
N HIS A 114 -49.56 7.93 -22.55
CA HIS A 114 -49.56 8.66 -21.29
C HIS A 114 -51.02 8.94 -20.85
N PRO A 115 -51.42 8.69 -19.58
CA PRO A 115 -50.59 8.53 -18.38
C PRO A 115 -50.26 7.09 -17.94
N ASP A 116 -50.43 6.06 -18.77
CA ASP A 116 -50.16 4.65 -18.39
C ASP A 116 -48.75 4.45 -17.81
N HIS A 117 -47.74 5.05 -18.45
CA HIS A 117 -46.34 5.05 -17.99
C HIS A 117 -46.18 5.60 -16.56
N LEU A 118 -46.84 6.73 -16.27
CA LEU A 118 -46.81 7.36 -14.94
C LEU A 118 -47.59 6.54 -13.91
N ASN A 119 -48.74 6.00 -14.30
CA ASN A 119 -49.55 5.13 -13.45
C ASN A 119 -48.76 3.88 -13.05
N ASP A 120 -48.02 3.30 -13.99
CA ASP A 120 -47.15 2.15 -13.75
C ASP A 120 -46.03 2.46 -12.75
N VAL A 121 -45.33 3.59 -12.92
CA VAL A 121 -44.31 4.07 -11.96
C VAL A 121 -44.92 4.30 -10.57
N GLN A 122 -46.08 4.95 -10.48
CA GLN A 122 -46.74 5.21 -9.20
C GLN A 122 -47.20 3.91 -8.52
N ARG A 123 -47.78 2.97 -9.27
CA ARG A 123 -48.17 1.64 -8.77
C ARG A 123 -46.97 0.84 -8.28
N ALA A 124 -45.84 0.89 -9.00
CA ALA A 124 -44.60 0.26 -8.59
C ALA A 124 -44.09 0.83 -7.26
N ILE A 125 -44.10 2.15 -7.08
CA ILE A 125 -43.68 2.81 -5.83
C ILE A 125 -44.62 2.41 -4.68
N VAL A 126 -45.94 2.43 -4.88
CA VAL A 126 -46.92 2.03 -3.85
C VAL A 126 -46.73 0.57 -3.46
N TYR A 127 -46.55 -0.34 -4.42
CA TYR A 127 -46.23 -1.74 -4.16
C TYR A 127 -44.99 -1.89 -3.27
N LEU A 128 -43.92 -1.14 -3.55
CA LEU A 128 -42.70 -1.16 -2.74
C LEU A 128 -42.91 -0.55 -1.35
N GLN A 129 -43.71 0.53 -1.23
CA GLN A 129 -44.03 1.17 0.04
C GLN A 129 -44.84 0.25 0.96
N ASP A 130 -45.86 -0.42 0.42
CA ASP A 130 -46.70 -1.35 1.16
C ASP A 130 -45.88 -2.56 1.62
N LYS A 131 -44.99 -3.06 0.77
CA LYS A 131 -44.17 -4.24 1.06
C LYS A 131 -43.03 -3.98 2.04
N TYR A 132 -42.35 -2.83 1.95
CA TYR A 132 -41.11 -2.56 2.69
C TYR A 132 -41.19 -1.40 3.69
N GLY A 133 -42.32 -0.66 3.75
CA GLY A 133 -42.60 0.32 4.81
C GLY A 133 -41.65 1.54 4.87
N PHE A 134 -41.01 1.90 3.75
CA PHE A 134 -40.10 3.06 3.73
C PHE A 134 -40.82 4.41 3.66
N GLY A 135 -42.10 4.45 3.28
CA GLY A 135 -42.88 5.69 3.17
C GLY A 135 -42.16 6.74 2.30
N GLU A 136 -41.94 7.94 2.83
CA GLU A 136 -41.21 9.01 2.11
C GLU A 136 -39.68 8.82 2.02
N ARG A 137 -39.09 7.81 2.68
CA ARG A 137 -37.62 7.61 2.77
C ARG A 137 -37.02 6.97 1.52
N TYR A 138 -37.22 7.60 0.37
CA TYR A 138 -36.66 7.16 -0.90
C TYR A 138 -36.24 8.31 -1.81
N ILE A 139 -35.20 8.07 -2.58
CA ILE A 139 -34.68 8.92 -3.65
C ILE A 139 -35.21 8.33 -4.96
N LEU A 140 -35.93 9.14 -5.74
CA LEU A 140 -36.43 8.75 -7.04
C LEU A 140 -35.50 9.30 -8.12
N VAL A 141 -34.82 8.41 -8.83
CA VAL A 141 -33.82 8.73 -9.87
C VAL A 141 -34.43 8.40 -11.22
N GLY A 142 -34.39 9.34 -12.15
CA GLY A 142 -34.86 9.14 -13.52
C GLY A 142 -33.82 9.59 -14.53
N HIS A 143 -33.64 8.81 -15.58
CA HIS A 143 -32.84 9.19 -16.77
C HIS A 143 -33.77 9.51 -17.94
N SER A 144 -33.48 10.56 -18.74
CA SER A 144 -34.25 10.88 -19.95
C SER A 144 -35.76 11.03 -19.68
N CYS A 145 -36.62 10.31 -20.39
CA CYS A 145 -38.06 10.24 -20.11
C CYS A 145 -38.41 9.73 -18.70
N GLY A 146 -37.54 8.90 -18.11
CA GLY A 146 -37.64 8.48 -16.71
C GLY A 146 -37.48 9.65 -15.74
N ALA A 147 -36.69 10.68 -16.10
CA ALA A 147 -36.62 11.92 -15.34
C ALA A 147 -37.94 12.70 -15.41
N THR A 148 -38.60 12.72 -16.57
CA THR A 148 -39.94 13.28 -16.73
C THR A 148 -40.93 12.60 -15.79
N LEU A 149 -40.98 11.26 -15.84
CA LEU A 149 -41.87 10.44 -15.00
C LEU A 149 -41.57 10.66 -13.51
N ALA A 150 -40.30 10.72 -13.12
CA ALA A 150 -39.88 10.96 -11.75
C ALA A 150 -40.45 12.28 -11.21
N PHE A 151 -40.30 13.38 -11.95
CA PHE A 151 -40.84 14.67 -11.52
C PHE A 151 -42.36 14.76 -11.60
N GLN A 152 -43.00 14.09 -12.56
CA GLN A 152 -44.46 13.98 -12.62
C GLN A 152 -45.06 13.33 -11.37
N THR A 153 -44.35 12.39 -10.71
CA THR A 153 -44.83 11.81 -9.43
C THR A 153 -44.96 12.85 -8.31
N VAL A 154 -44.28 13.98 -8.40
CA VAL A 154 -44.27 15.04 -7.39
C VAL A 154 -44.95 16.34 -7.82
N MET A 155 -45.48 16.40 -9.04
CA MET A 155 -46.33 17.50 -9.50
C MET A 155 -47.66 17.54 -8.71
N GLY A 156 -48.27 18.71 -8.62
CA GLY A 156 -49.55 18.91 -7.94
C GLY A 156 -50.72 18.34 -8.75
N LYS A 157 -50.65 18.42 -10.08
CA LYS A 157 -51.61 17.84 -11.01
C LYS A 157 -50.91 17.47 -12.33
N VAL A 158 -51.23 16.30 -12.87
CA VAL A 158 -50.86 15.90 -14.24
C VAL A 158 -52.16 15.75 -15.05
N PRO A 159 -52.30 16.36 -16.24
CA PRO A 159 -53.49 16.22 -17.07
C PRO A 159 -53.78 14.75 -17.40
N LYS A 160 -55.06 14.36 -17.35
CA LYS A 160 -55.50 13.03 -17.82
C LYS A 160 -55.82 13.10 -19.31
N MET A 161 -55.43 12.08 -20.07
CA MET A 161 -55.92 11.87 -21.43
C MET A 161 -57.04 10.83 -21.43
N GLY A 162 -58.22 11.19 -21.96
CA GLY A 162 -59.38 10.30 -22.12
C GLY A 162 -60.64 10.68 -21.30
N PRO A 163 -61.80 10.05 -21.57
CA PRO A 163 -63.07 10.31 -20.87
C PRO A 163 -62.99 9.97 -19.38
N GLU A 164 -63.77 10.70 -18.56
CA GLU A 164 -63.61 10.84 -17.09
C GLU A 164 -63.62 9.56 -16.22
N ASN A 165 -63.84 8.36 -16.79
CA ASN A 165 -64.13 7.11 -16.05
C ASN A 165 -63.11 5.96 -16.22
N SER A 166 -61.82 6.22 -16.41
CA SER A 166 -60.79 5.17 -16.20
C SER A 166 -60.35 5.15 -14.73
N ASP A 167 -60.91 4.22 -13.95
CA ASP A 167 -60.75 4.10 -12.50
C ASP A 167 -59.36 3.66 -12.01
N ASN A 168 -59.06 4.09 -10.77
CA ASN A 168 -58.02 3.65 -9.82
C ASN A 168 -56.58 4.16 -10.01
N ILE A 169 -56.39 5.45 -9.68
CA ILE A 169 -55.14 5.95 -9.09
C ILE A 169 -54.99 5.30 -7.71
N PRO A 170 -53.82 4.73 -7.34
CA PRO A 170 -53.62 4.17 -6.01
C PRO A 170 -53.88 5.19 -4.89
N GLU A 171 -54.39 4.70 -3.75
CA GLU A 171 -54.43 5.43 -2.49
C GLU A 171 -53.09 6.13 -2.22
N LYS A 172 -53.18 7.38 -1.74
CA LYS A 172 -52.14 8.28 -1.25
C LYS A 172 -50.68 7.75 -1.28
N ILE A 173 -50.02 7.84 -2.43
CA ILE A 173 -48.56 7.65 -2.55
C ILE A 173 -47.80 8.59 -1.60
N ALA A 174 -46.89 8.05 -0.79
CA ALA A 174 -45.97 8.90 -0.04
C ALA A 174 -44.90 9.40 -1.02
N ARG A 175 -44.83 10.71 -1.25
CA ARG A 175 -43.89 11.33 -2.22
C ARG A 175 -42.44 11.17 -1.78
N PRO A 176 -41.46 11.13 -2.71
CA PRO A 176 -40.05 10.97 -2.37
C PRO A 176 -39.53 12.14 -1.57
N ILE A 177 -38.52 11.89 -0.74
CA ILE A 177 -37.77 12.94 -0.05
C ILE A 177 -36.78 13.65 -1.00
N SER A 178 -36.38 12.98 -2.09
CA SER A 178 -35.47 13.51 -3.10
C SER A 178 -35.84 13.00 -4.49
N VAL A 179 -35.77 13.87 -5.50
CA VAL A 179 -35.88 13.51 -6.91
C VAL A 179 -34.57 13.89 -7.61
N VAL A 180 -34.05 12.99 -8.43
CA VAL A 180 -32.83 13.13 -9.22
C VAL A 180 -33.20 12.96 -10.68
N GLY A 181 -33.01 14.00 -11.48
CA GLY A 181 -33.17 13.91 -12.93
C GLY A 181 -31.81 13.97 -13.62
N VAL A 182 -31.55 13.02 -14.51
CA VAL A 182 -30.29 12.89 -15.26
C VAL A 182 -30.62 12.89 -16.74
N GLU A 183 -29.99 13.76 -17.53
CA GLU A 183 -30.26 13.92 -18.97
C GLU A 183 -31.76 14.02 -19.31
N GLY A 184 -32.51 14.75 -18.48
CA GLY A 184 -33.97 14.64 -18.48
C GLY A 184 -34.68 15.43 -19.57
N ILE A 185 -35.84 14.91 -19.99
CA ILE A 185 -36.80 15.60 -20.85
C ILE A 185 -37.82 16.33 -19.96
N TYR A 186 -37.80 17.65 -19.93
CA TYR A 186 -38.61 18.45 -19.00
C TYR A 186 -39.62 19.39 -19.68
N ASP A 187 -39.38 19.76 -20.93
CA ASP A 187 -40.26 20.57 -21.78
C ASP A 187 -40.34 19.93 -23.18
N LEU A 188 -41.49 19.28 -23.46
CA LEU A 188 -41.70 18.53 -24.69
C LEU A 188 -41.76 19.44 -25.94
N CYS A 189 -42.43 20.59 -25.84
CA CYS A 189 -42.52 21.56 -26.92
C CYS A 189 -41.13 22.12 -27.25
N ALA A 190 -40.38 22.52 -26.22
CA ALA A 190 -39.01 23.02 -26.42
C ALA A 190 -38.08 21.94 -26.98
N LEU A 191 -38.19 20.69 -26.54
CA LEU A 191 -37.38 19.59 -27.08
C LEU A 191 -37.64 19.40 -28.58
N ARG A 192 -38.91 19.32 -28.97
CA ARG A 192 -39.29 19.25 -30.40
C ARG A 192 -38.73 20.44 -31.16
N ASP A 193 -38.91 21.66 -30.66
CA ASP A 193 -38.52 22.89 -31.37
C ASP A 193 -36.99 22.99 -31.53
N THR A 194 -36.22 22.62 -30.51
CA THR A 194 -34.76 22.57 -30.57
C THR A 194 -34.27 21.58 -31.64
N PHE A 195 -34.95 20.44 -31.77
CA PHE A 195 -34.59 19.38 -32.70
C PHE A 195 -35.57 19.25 -33.87
N ALA A 196 -36.14 20.36 -34.35
CA ALA A 196 -37.20 20.37 -35.37
C ALA A 196 -36.78 19.69 -36.70
N GLU A 197 -35.49 19.67 -37.02
CA GLU A 197 -34.92 19.01 -38.20
C GLU A 197 -34.82 17.48 -38.05
N CYS A 198 -35.11 16.94 -36.85
CA CYS A 198 -35.09 15.51 -36.54
C CYS A 198 -36.54 15.03 -36.29
N PRO A 199 -37.25 14.47 -37.31
CA PRO A 199 -38.67 14.12 -37.20
C PRO A 199 -39.01 13.18 -36.04
N ILE A 200 -38.02 12.38 -35.61
CA ILE A 200 -38.16 11.42 -34.53
C ILE A 200 -38.70 12.04 -33.22
N TYR A 201 -38.38 13.30 -32.92
CA TYR A 201 -38.84 14.00 -31.72
C TYR A 201 -40.34 14.27 -31.77
N GLN A 202 -40.85 14.77 -32.89
CA GLN A 202 -42.30 14.91 -33.09
C GLN A 202 -42.99 13.55 -32.97
N GLU A 203 -42.45 12.54 -33.64
CA GLU A 203 -43.07 11.21 -33.75
C GLU A 203 -43.24 10.53 -32.38
N PHE A 204 -42.22 10.54 -31.51
CA PHE A 204 -42.35 9.90 -30.20
C PHE A 204 -43.25 10.68 -29.25
N ILE A 205 -43.21 12.02 -29.32
CA ILE A 205 -44.05 12.85 -28.49
C ILE A 205 -45.52 12.63 -28.87
N GLU A 206 -45.85 12.65 -30.17
CA GLU A 206 -47.22 12.41 -30.63
C GLU A 206 -47.69 10.99 -30.35
N ALA A 207 -46.83 9.98 -30.54
CA ALA A 207 -47.19 8.59 -30.26
C ALA A 207 -47.52 8.37 -28.77
N THR A 208 -46.81 9.02 -27.86
CA THR A 208 -47.00 8.85 -26.41
C THR A 208 -48.06 9.80 -25.84
N PHE A 209 -48.16 11.04 -26.33
CA PHE A 209 -48.95 12.11 -25.73
C PHE A 209 -50.09 12.66 -26.62
N GLY A 210 -50.26 12.13 -27.83
CA GLY A 210 -51.18 12.69 -28.83
C GLY A 210 -50.66 14.01 -29.41
N THR A 211 -51.45 14.65 -30.27
CA THR A 211 -51.02 15.83 -31.08
C THR A 211 -51.30 17.19 -30.42
N SER A 212 -51.72 17.22 -29.14
CA SER A 212 -52.13 18.46 -28.47
C SER A 212 -51.00 19.06 -27.66
N GLU A 213 -50.48 20.22 -28.07
CA GLU A 213 -49.43 20.94 -27.34
C GLU A 213 -49.89 21.39 -25.94
N ASP A 214 -51.19 21.68 -25.74
CA ASP A 214 -51.73 21.98 -24.41
C ASP A 214 -51.55 20.79 -23.44
N VAL A 215 -51.65 19.56 -23.97
CA VAL A 215 -51.37 18.35 -23.19
C VAL A 215 -49.87 18.27 -22.90
N TRP A 216 -49.02 18.53 -23.90
CA TRP A 216 -47.56 18.48 -23.77
C TRP A 216 -47.05 19.45 -22.71
N ASP A 217 -47.52 20.70 -22.73
CA ASP A 217 -47.21 21.73 -21.74
C ASP A 217 -47.68 21.30 -20.33
N GLY A 218 -48.87 20.71 -20.24
CA GLY A 218 -49.42 20.28 -18.96
C GLY A 218 -48.72 19.07 -18.33
N VAL A 219 -48.14 18.18 -19.14
CA VAL A 219 -47.35 17.03 -18.66
C VAL A 219 -45.86 17.35 -18.48
N SER A 220 -45.37 18.45 -19.05
CA SER A 220 -43.97 18.88 -19.00
C SER A 220 -43.60 19.43 -17.60
N PRO A 221 -42.68 18.78 -16.85
CA PRO A 221 -42.29 19.24 -15.51
C PRO A 221 -41.74 20.67 -15.46
N ALA A 222 -41.10 21.15 -16.53
CA ALA A 222 -40.55 22.51 -16.59
C ALA A 222 -41.63 23.59 -16.81
N LYS A 223 -42.84 23.21 -17.23
CA LYS A 223 -43.91 24.14 -17.65
C LYS A 223 -45.03 24.25 -16.63
N ALA A 224 -45.36 23.16 -15.95
CA ALA A 224 -46.34 23.18 -14.88
C ALA A 224 -45.85 24.02 -13.69
N ALA A 225 -46.63 25.04 -13.28
CA ALA A 225 -46.25 25.96 -12.21
C ALA A 225 -47.29 26.04 -11.09
N GLY A 226 -46.90 26.61 -9.95
CA GLY A 226 -47.80 26.90 -8.83
C GLY A 226 -48.42 25.65 -8.22
N GLN A 227 -49.74 25.67 -7.96
CA GLN A 227 -50.43 24.53 -7.32
C GLN A 227 -50.47 23.27 -8.19
N ALA A 228 -50.41 23.40 -9.52
CA ALA A 228 -50.35 22.26 -10.44
C ALA A 228 -48.92 21.73 -10.63
N GLY A 229 -47.92 22.60 -10.50
CA GLY A 229 -46.50 22.28 -10.64
C GLY A 229 -45.87 21.57 -9.45
N ILE A 230 -44.54 21.49 -9.47
CA ILE A 230 -43.73 20.85 -8.42
C ILE A 230 -43.78 21.68 -7.13
N GLU A 231 -43.90 23.00 -7.21
CA GLU A 231 -43.98 23.92 -6.07
C GLU A 231 -45.18 23.60 -5.17
N GLY A 232 -46.34 23.33 -5.77
CA GLY A 232 -47.57 22.96 -5.08
C GLY A 232 -47.63 21.49 -4.68
N GLY A 233 -47.13 20.60 -5.52
CA GLY A 233 -47.20 19.16 -5.25
C GLY A 233 -46.18 18.65 -4.23
N TRP A 234 -44.93 19.09 -4.30
CA TRP A 234 -43.82 18.42 -3.61
C TRP A 234 -43.49 19.01 -2.24
N GLN A 235 -44.46 18.98 -1.32
CA GLN A 235 -44.34 19.63 -0.01
C GLN A 235 -43.35 18.94 0.94
N ASN A 236 -43.20 17.62 0.86
CA ASN A 236 -42.32 16.87 1.76
C ASN A 236 -40.86 16.79 1.30
N GLY A 237 -40.59 17.11 0.02
CA GLY A 237 -39.25 17.03 -0.58
C GLY A 237 -38.20 17.87 0.16
N ARG A 238 -36.95 17.42 0.08
CA ARG A 238 -35.79 18.03 0.75
C ARG A 238 -34.60 18.27 -0.16
N LEU A 239 -34.49 17.54 -1.25
CA LEU A 239 -33.39 17.68 -2.19
C LEU A 239 -33.88 17.44 -3.62
N ALA A 240 -33.68 18.42 -4.50
CA ALA A 240 -33.79 18.23 -5.93
C ALA A 240 -32.38 18.15 -6.51
N VAL A 241 -32.12 17.17 -7.37
CA VAL A 241 -30.85 17.05 -8.09
C VAL A 241 -31.13 17.02 -9.59
N LEU A 242 -30.41 17.86 -10.33
CA LEU A 242 -30.39 17.83 -11.78
C LEU A 242 -28.96 17.58 -12.22
N ALA A 243 -28.78 16.64 -13.14
CA ALA A 243 -27.49 16.33 -13.74
C ALA A 243 -27.62 16.31 -15.26
N HIS A 244 -26.67 16.92 -15.95
CA HIS A 244 -26.63 16.95 -17.40
C HIS A 244 -25.19 16.92 -17.91
N SER A 245 -24.99 16.23 -19.02
CA SER A 245 -23.71 16.05 -19.65
C SER A 245 -23.45 17.11 -20.70
N THR A 246 -22.24 17.65 -20.64
CA THR A 246 -21.72 18.53 -21.71
C THR A 246 -21.51 17.79 -23.04
N ALA A 247 -21.61 16.46 -23.03
CA ALA A 247 -21.50 15.60 -24.20
C ALA A 247 -22.84 14.96 -24.61
N ASP A 248 -23.96 15.29 -23.96
CA ASP A 248 -25.28 14.80 -24.35
C ASP A 248 -25.65 15.29 -25.76
N GLU A 249 -25.91 14.34 -26.65
CA GLU A 249 -26.26 14.54 -28.05
C GLU A 249 -27.77 14.43 -28.35
N LEU A 250 -28.58 13.98 -27.38
CA LEU A 250 -30.02 13.71 -27.54
C LEU A 250 -30.92 14.69 -26.79
N THR A 251 -30.44 15.31 -25.71
CA THR A 251 -31.12 16.42 -25.03
C THR A 251 -30.18 17.61 -24.90
N ASP A 252 -30.71 18.82 -25.05
CA ASP A 252 -29.89 20.04 -24.97
C ASP A 252 -29.91 20.67 -23.57
N MET A 253 -28.89 21.46 -23.27
CA MET A 253 -28.77 22.23 -22.01
C MET A 253 -29.98 23.14 -21.71
N GLY A 254 -30.80 23.48 -22.70
CA GLY A 254 -32.07 24.18 -22.52
C GLY A 254 -33.04 23.43 -21.61
N GLN A 255 -33.14 22.11 -21.75
CA GLN A 255 -33.96 21.25 -20.87
C GLN A 255 -33.49 21.36 -19.41
N PHE A 256 -32.19 21.23 -19.18
CA PHE A 256 -31.58 21.36 -17.86
C PHE A 256 -31.85 22.73 -17.22
N ARG A 257 -31.65 23.81 -17.98
CA ARG A 257 -31.87 25.18 -17.50
C ARG A 257 -33.33 25.45 -17.16
N ALA A 258 -34.26 25.04 -18.03
CA ALA A 258 -35.69 25.21 -17.79
C ALA A 258 -36.13 24.50 -16.51
N MET A 259 -35.63 23.28 -16.27
CA MET A 259 -35.94 22.54 -15.05
C MET A 259 -35.24 23.11 -13.80
N ALA A 260 -34.02 23.62 -13.95
CA ALA A 260 -33.28 24.28 -12.87
C ALA A 260 -34.07 25.46 -12.29
N GLU A 261 -34.70 26.27 -13.14
CA GLU A 261 -35.58 27.36 -12.69
C GLU A 261 -36.79 26.88 -11.89
N VAL A 262 -37.38 25.73 -12.26
CA VAL A 262 -38.51 25.15 -11.53
C VAL A 262 -38.10 24.63 -10.15
N VAL A 263 -37.01 23.86 -10.06
CA VAL A 263 -36.54 23.35 -8.76
C VAL A 263 -36.06 24.47 -7.84
N GLU A 264 -35.57 25.57 -8.40
CA GLU A 264 -35.22 26.76 -7.63
C GLU A 264 -36.45 27.48 -7.08
N ARG A 265 -37.49 27.69 -7.90
CA ARG A 265 -38.79 28.19 -7.40
C ARG A 265 -39.39 27.29 -6.34
N TRP A 266 -39.30 25.97 -6.49
CA TRP A 266 -39.72 25.02 -5.46
C TRP A 266 -38.93 25.16 -4.15
N ARG A 267 -37.61 25.43 -4.23
CA ARG A 267 -36.77 25.72 -3.06
C ARG A 267 -37.24 26.97 -2.33
N GLU A 268 -37.66 27.99 -3.08
CA GLU A 268 -38.09 29.30 -2.56
C GLU A 268 -39.53 29.36 -2.05
N ALA A 269 -40.43 28.48 -2.50
CA ALA A 269 -41.88 28.46 -2.20
C ALA A 269 -42.26 28.09 -0.74
N ASN A 270 -41.46 28.52 0.23
CA ASN A 270 -41.43 28.20 1.66
C ASN A 270 -42.81 27.97 2.33
N THR A 271 -43.08 26.74 2.80
CA THR A 271 -44.29 26.43 3.58
C THR A 271 -44.09 25.91 5.00
N GLN A 272 -42.93 25.36 5.43
CA GLN A 272 -42.70 24.97 6.85
C GLN A 272 -41.19 24.86 7.21
N GLU A 273 -40.89 24.80 8.52
CA GLU A 273 -39.61 24.79 9.27
C GLU A 273 -38.42 23.91 8.78
N ARG A 274 -38.46 23.29 7.60
CA ARG A 274 -37.46 22.32 7.12
C ARG A 274 -36.75 22.79 5.84
N LYS A 275 -35.41 22.88 5.90
CA LYS A 275 -34.53 23.35 4.81
C LYS A 275 -34.62 22.44 3.58
N LYS A 276 -34.83 23.02 2.40
CA LYS A 276 -34.73 22.38 1.07
C LYS A 276 -33.35 22.65 0.46
N GLY A 277 -32.83 21.70 -0.32
CA GLY A 277 -31.59 21.81 -1.09
C GLY A 277 -31.83 21.58 -2.58
N VAL A 278 -30.94 22.14 -3.39
CA VAL A 278 -30.86 21.93 -4.84
C VAL A 278 -29.40 21.63 -5.16
N LEU A 279 -29.14 20.60 -5.96
CA LEU A 279 -27.82 20.27 -6.51
C LEU A 279 -27.92 20.27 -8.04
N LEU A 280 -27.07 21.07 -8.68
CA LEU A 280 -26.98 21.19 -10.12
C LEU A 280 -25.60 20.68 -10.54
N LEU A 281 -25.58 19.63 -11.37
CA LEU A 281 -24.37 19.02 -11.92
C LEU A 281 -24.41 19.18 -13.43
N ASP A 282 -23.81 20.23 -13.95
CA ASP A 282 -23.79 20.56 -15.39
C ASP A 282 -22.47 20.18 -16.07
N ASP A 283 -21.70 19.29 -15.45
CA ASP A 283 -20.33 18.97 -15.81
C ASP A 283 -20.09 17.50 -16.17
N LEU A 284 -21.13 16.68 -16.32
CA LEU A 284 -21.00 15.28 -16.76
C LEU A 284 -20.34 15.23 -18.16
N LYS A 285 -19.63 14.14 -18.46
CA LYS A 285 -18.75 14.04 -19.64
C LYS A 285 -19.09 12.95 -20.64
N GLU A 286 -20.09 12.12 -20.38
CA GLU A 286 -20.46 10.96 -21.19
C GLU A 286 -21.65 11.28 -22.12
N GLY A 287 -21.78 10.61 -23.27
CA GLY A 287 -22.97 10.76 -24.13
C GLY A 287 -24.29 10.34 -23.44
N HIS A 288 -25.44 10.65 -24.03
CA HIS A 288 -26.76 10.52 -23.37
C HIS A 288 -26.99 9.16 -22.69
N ASP A 289 -26.74 8.08 -23.44
CA ASP A 289 -26.90 6.71 -22.94
C ASP A 289 -25.61 6.14 -22.32
N GLU A 290 -24.46 6.76 -22.58
CA GLU A 290 -23.20 6.37 -21.95
C GLU A 290 -23.25 6.61 -20.44
N VAL A 291 -23.93 7.67 -19.99
CA VAL A 291 -24.11 8.02 -18.57
C VAL A 291 -24.62 6.84 -17.73
N TRP A 292 -25.57 6.05 -18.25
CA TRP A 292 -26.08 4.86 -17.55
C TRP A 292 -25.41 3.56 -18.02
N SER A 293 -25.02 3.45 -19.29
CA SER A 293 -24.48 2.19 -19.84
C SER A 293 -23.03 1.94 -19.44
N LYS A 294 -22.20 2.99 -19.27
CA LYS A 294 -20.92 2.92 -18.54
C LYS A 294 -21.16 2.98 -17.04
N GLY A 295 -22.12 3.80 -16.62
CA GLY A 295 -22.63 3.89 -15.25
C GLY A 295 -21.77 4.68 -14.28
N ASP A 296 -20.66 5.26 -14.74
CA ASP A 296 -19.73 6.00 -13.90
C ASP A 296 -20.26 7.37 -13.47
N GLU A 297 -20.81 8.14 -14.41
CA GLU A 297 -21.43 9.43 -14.11
C GLU A 297 -22.74 9.25 -13.32
N LEU A 298 -23.60 8.30 -13.69
CA LEU A 298 -24.81 8.02 -12.89
C LEU A 298 -24.47 7.57 -11.46
N ALA A 299 -23.39 6.79 -11.26
CA ALA A 299 -22.90 6.43 -9.94
C ALA A 299 -22.39 7.64 -9.15
N ARG A 300 -21.69 8.57 -9.81
CA ARG A 300 -21.27 9.85 -9.22
C ARG A 300 -22.47 10.66 -8.73
N VAL A 301 -23.46 10.88 -9.60
CA VAL A 301 -24.69 11.62 -9.26
C VAL A 301 -25.40 10.98 -8.06
N ILE A 302 -25.57 9.66 -8.06
CA ILE A 302 -26.20 8.94 -6.94
C ILE A 302 -25.36 9.06 -5.65
N ALA A 303 -24.03 8.91 -5.73
CA ALA A 303 -23.15 9.02 -4.58
C ALA A 303 -23.21 10.42 -3.96
N GLU A 304 -23.08 11.48 -4.77
CA GLU A 304 -23.19 12.87 -4.32
C GLU A 304 -24.57 13.16 -3.72
N THR A 305 -25.64 12.64 -4.35
CA THR A 305 -27.00 12.74 -3.82
C THR A 305 -27.11 12.11 -2.45
N ILE A 306 -26.58 10.89 -2.22
CA ILE A 306 -26.61 10.23 -0.91
C ILE A 306 -25.87 11.07 0.14
N VAL A 307 -24.71 11.62 -0.22
CA VAL A 307 -23.91 12.45 0.69
C VAL A 307 -24.69 13.70 1.12
N LEU A 308 -25.24 14.43 0.16
CA LEU A 308 -26.00 15.65 0.42
C LEU A 308 -27.33 15.36 1.11
N TYR A 309 -28.02 14.29 0.73
CA TYR A 309 -29.21 13.78 1.41
C TYR A 309 -28.92 13.50 2.88
N CYS A 310 -27.84 12.78 3.18
CA CYS A 310 -27.45 12.50 4.57
C CYS A 310 -27.20 13.80 5.34
N PHE A 311 -26.54 14.79 4.74
CA PHE A 311 -26.32 16.08 5.39
C PHE A 311 -27.64 16.82 5.67
N ILE A 312 -28.55 16.89 4.70
CA ILE A 312 -29.83 17.58 4.82
C ILE A 312 -30.77 16.86 5.81
N VAL A 313 -30.77 15.53 5.83
CA VAL A 313 -31.69 14.73 6.65
C VAL A 313 -31.17 14.43 8.06
N PHE A 314 -29.87 14.16 8.23
CA PHE A 314 -29.28 13.90 9.55
C PHE A 314 -28.76 15.16 10.25
N GLY A 315 -28.44 16.21 9.49
CA GLY A 315 -27.92 17.49 9.99
C GLY A 315 -26.41 17.51 10.23
N PHE A 316 -25.73 16.36 10.14
CA PHE A 316 -24.27 16.21 10.28
C PHE A 316 -23.77 14.85 9.75
N ARG A 317 -22.47 14.75 9.43
CA ARG A 317 -21.79 13.50 9.02
C ARG A 317 -20.41 13.41 9.69
N ALA A 318 -20.11 12.26 10.29
CA ALA A 318 -18.75 11.93 10.72
C ALA A 318 -17.89 11.60 9.49
N ASP A 319 -16.72 12.21 9.39
CA ASP A 319 -15.75 11.92 8.32
C ASP A 319 -14.32 12.08 8.86
N ILE A 320 -13.57 10.99 8.93
CA ILE A 320 -12.16 10.93 9.32
C ILE A 320 -11.29 10.63 8.11
N ARG A 321 -10.21 11.36 7.91
CA ARG A 321 -9.28 11.25 6.78
C ARG A 321 -7.86 10.97 7.26
N ALA A 322 -7.13 10.25 6.43
CA ALA A 322 -5.71 9.98 6.52
C ALA A 322 -5.17 9.96 5.09
N ASP A 323 -3.88 10.23 4.93
CA ASP A 323 -3.16 10.21 3.64
C ASP A 323 -3.17 8.79 3.04
N SER A 324 -4.26 8.47 2.34
CA SER A 324 -4.58 7.13 1.86
C SER A 324 -4.17 6.93 0.41
N ASN A 325 -3.98 8.03 -0.33
CA ASN A 325 -3.35 8.07 -1.64
C ASN A 325 -1.81 8.19 -1.55
N ARG A 326 -1.25 8.47 -0.37
CA ARG A 326 0.19 8.49 -0.06
C ARG A 326 0.94 9.63 -0.75
N ASP A 327 0.29 10.78 -0.87
CA ASP A 327 0.89 12.00 -1.42
C ASP A 327 1.57 12.88 -0.34
N GLY A 328 1.53 12.44 0.93
CA GLY A 328 2.12 13.15 2.06
C GLY A 328 1.16 14.12 2.75
N MET A 329 -0.06 14.28 2.25
CA MET A 329 -1.05 15.25 2.74
C MET A 329 -2.39 14.58 3.04
N VAL A 330 -3.18 15.20 3.93
CA VAL A 330 -4.55 14.74 4.22
C VAL A 330 -5.54 15.68 3.56
N ASP A 331 -6.30 15.18 2.58
CA ASP A 331 -7.32 15.93 1.86
C ASP A 331 -8.63 16.00 2.67
N LEU A 332 -8.98 17.23 3.05
CA LEU A 332 -10.20 17.58 3.77
C LEU A 332 -11.27 18.23 2.89
N VAL A 333 -10.93 18.65 1.68
CA VAL A 333 -11.82 19.42 0.80
C VAL A 333 -12.34 18.55 -0.34
N GLY A 334 -11.47 17.75 -0.94
CA GLY A 334 -11.77 16.84 -2.03
C GLY A 334 -12.02 15.40 -1.59
N ASN A 335 -11.77 14.50 -2.55
CA ASN A 335 -12.04 13.07 -2.46
C ASN A 335 -10.81 12.20 -2.69
N THR A 336 -9.59 12.76 -2.80
CA THR A 336 -8.39 11.97 -3.18
C THR A 336 -8.07 10.88 -2.14
N ASP A 337 -8.34 11.18 -0.87
CA ASP A 337 -8.16 10.23 0.24
C ASP A 337 -9.34 9.27 0.47
N LEU A 338 -10.44 9.38 -0.28
CA LEU A 338 -11.61 8.51 -0.06
C LEU A 338 -11.45 7.11 -0.65
N THR A 339 -10.92 7.03 -1.87
CA THR A 339 -10.87 5.78 -2.64
C THR A 339 -10.14 4.67 -1.89
N HIS A 340 -9.01 5.01 -1.27
CA HIS A 340 -8.13 4.04 -0.60
C HIS A 340 -8.24 4.04 0.92
N LYS A 341 -9.14 4.83 1.49
CA LYS A 341 -9.35 5.04 2.94
C LYS A 341 -9.47 3.77 3.78
N LEU A 342 -10.01 2.70 3.19
CA LEU A 342 -10.26 1.43 3.86
C LEU A 342 -9.28 0.32 3.44
N SER A 343 -8.28 0.66 2.63
CA SER A 343 -7.22 -0.24 2.20
C SER A 343 -6.13 -0.38 3.26
N THR A 344 -5.52 -1.56 3.30
CA THR A 344 -4.35 -1.88 4.15
C THR A 344 -3.31 -2.65 3.34
N SER A 345 -3.30 -2.43 2.02
CA SER A 345 -2.43 -3.13 1.08
C SER A 345 -1.01 -2.57 1.10
N ASN A 346 -0.11 -3.17 0.31
CA ASN A 346 1.21 -2.60 0.08
C ASN A 346 1.14 -1.34 -0.79
N ASN A 347 0.14 -1.20 -1.68
CA ASN A 347 0.12 -0.17 -2.74
C ASN A 347 -0.92 0.94 -2.53
N ALA A 348 -1.78 0.81 -1.52
CA ALA A 348 -2.85 1.76 -1.22
C ALA A 348 -3.23 1.72 0.27
N GLY A 349 -3.70 2.85 0.78
CA GLY A 349 -4.08 3.05 2.18
C GLY A 349 -2.96 3.68 3.00
N ALA A 350 -3.34 4.37 4.08
CA ALA A 350 -2.41 5.20 4.85
C ALA A 350 -1.40 4.38 5.66
N ILE A 351 -0.22 4.97 5.86
CA ILE A 351 0.93 4.39 6.54
C ILE A 351 1.25 5.22 7.79
N PHE A 352 1.68 4.59 8.87
CA PHE A 352 2.25 5.26 10.04
C PHE A 352 3.52 4.55 10.52
N LEU A 353 4.39 5.24 11.25
CA LEU A 353 5.62 4.65 11.77
C LEU A 353 5.44 4.07 13.18
N ALA A 354 6.22 3.04 13.50
CA ALA A 354 6.51 2.71 14.88
C ALA A 354 7.47 3.77 15.43
N ASN A 355 7.07 4.51 16.45
CA ASN A 355 7.86 5.63 16.99
C ASN A 355 8.88 5.11 18.02
N ILE A 356 9.78 4.24 17.54
CA ILE A 356 10.71 3.44 18.34
C ILE A 356 12.13 4.02 18.40
N GLY A 357 12.28 5.32 18.09
CA GLY A 357 13.50 6.08 18.36
C GLY A 357 13.72 6.33 19.86
N ASP A 358 14.70 7.17 20.18
CA ASP A 358 15.02 7.57 21.56
C ASP A 358 15.41 9.05 21.64
N THR A 359 14.39 9.91 21.75
CA THR A 359 14.54 11.35 21.93
C THR A 359 15.40 11.64 23.17
N ASP A 360 16.36 12.56 23.01
CA ASP A 360 17.38 12.92 24.01
C ASP A 360 18.29 11.75 24.47
N ARG A 361 18.22 10.60 23.78
CA ARG A 361 18.91 9.34 24.14
C ARG A 361 18.58 8.88 25.56
N ARG A 362 17.34 9.06 26.00
CA ARG A 362 16.90 8.75 27.38
C ARG A 362 17.10 7.29 27.72
N CYS A 363 16.67 6.39 26.84
CA CYS A 363 16.77 4.95 27.04
C CYS A 363 18.23 4.48 26.95
N SER A 364 18.97 4.94 25.95
CA SER A 364 20.38 4.60 25.76
C SER A 364 21.25 5.08 26.92
N LYS A 365 21.05 6.31 27.42
CA LYS A 365 21.76 6.81 28.61
C LYS A 365 21.43 6.00 29.86
N SER A 366 20.16 5.62 30.04
CA SER A 366 19.74 4.79 31.17
C SER A 366 20.34 3.40 31.12
N ALA A 367 20.47 2.80 29.94
CA ALA A 367 21.06 1.47 29.75
C ALA A 367 22.55 1.43 30.14
N LEU A 368 23.25 2.55 30.01
CA LEU A 368 24.67 2.70 30.37
C LEU A 368 24.89 3.07 31.85
N GLN A 369 23.84 3.17 32.65
CA GLN A 369 23.91 3.54 34.07
C GLN A 369 23.46 2.38 34.97
N GLY A 370 24.27 2.07 35.98
CA GLY A 370 23.93 1.04 36.97
C GLY A 370 24.10 -0.38 36.45
N SER A 371 23.25 -1.30 36.92
CA SER A 371 23.26 -2.70 36.47
C SER A 371 22.74 -2.81 35.03
N PRO A 372 23.38 -3.60 34.15
CA PRO A 372 22.92 -3.78 32.78
C PRO A 372 21.48 -4.33 32.74
N PRO A 373 20.56 -3.69 32.01
CA PRO A 373 19.18 -4.17 31.87
C PRO A 373 19.12 -5.47 31.06
N SER A 374 18.03 -6.23 31.21
CA SER A 374 17.76 -7.40 30.37
C SER A 374 17.60 -7.00 28.89
N ASN A 375 17.71 -7.97 27.97
CA ASN A 375 17.48 -7.71 26.54
C ASN A 375 16.04 -7.22 26.29
N GLU A 376 15.07 -7.74 27.03
CA GLU A 376 13.67 -7.32 26.96
C GLU A 376 13.48 -5.88 27.44
N GLU A 377 14.12 -5.51 28.56
CA GLU A 377 14.08 -4.15 29.10
C GLU A 377 14.74 -3.13 28.14
N LEU A 378 15.86 -3.51 27.51
CA LEU A 378 16.53 -2.68 26.49
C LEU A 378 15.60 -2.37 25.30
N ALA A 379 14.96 -3.41 24.75
CA ALA A 379 14.08 -3.28 23.60
C ALA A 379 12.78 -2.53 23.95
N ALA A 380 12.25 -2.71 25.15
CA ALA A 380 11.00 -2.08 25.60
C ALA A 380 11.10 -0.56 25.79
N CYS A 381 12.29 -0.02 26.08
CA CYS A 381 12.46 1.43 26.27
C CYS A 381 12.67 2.14 24.93
N ASN A 382 11.72 2.97 24.50
CA ASN A 382 11.82 3.83 23.32
C ASN A 382 10.87 5.05 23.45
N ASP A 383 10.77 5.89 22.44
CA ASP A 383 9.87 7.07 22.44
C ASP A 383 8.38 6.72 22.53
N ALA A 384 8.02 5.50 22.16
CA ALA A 384 6.68 4.94 22.28
C ALA A 384 6.47 4.04 23.50
N SER A 385 7.40 4.00 24.46
CA SER A 385 7.28 3.15 25.65
C SER A 385 6.23 3.62 26.67
N ASN A 386 5.70 4.84 26.53
CA ASN A 386 4.62 5.37 27.37
C ASN A 386 3.67 6.28 26.55
N ASP A 387 2.82 7.06 27.23
CA ASP A 387 1.78 7.89 26.58
C ASP A 387 2.21 9.33 26.28
N LEU A 388 3.47 9.69 26.55
CA LEU A 388 4.01 11.00 26.18
C LEU A 388 4.48 10.97 24.72
N GLN A 389 4.01 11.94 23.92
CA GLN A 389 4.56 12.14 22.57
C GLN A 389 5.90 12.86 22.65
N ARG A 390 6.96 12.22 22.18
CA ARG A 390 8.34 12.74 22.22
C ARG A 390 8.87 13.15 20.84
N SER A 391 8.44 12.46 19.79
CA SER A 391 8.90 12.69 18.43
C SER A 391 7.70 12.81 17.48
N PRO A 392 6.99 13.95 17.50
CA PRO A 392 5.79 14.14 16.68
C PRO A 392 6.06 14.12 15.17
N ARG A 393 7.31 14.29 14.74
CA ARG A 393 7.72 14.18 13.33
C ARG A 393 7.51 12.78 12.73
N PHE A 394 7.45 11.74 13.57
CA PHE A 394 7.20 10.36 13.13
C PHE A 394 5.75 9.91 13.32
N MET A 395 4.83 10.82 13.67
CA MET A 395 3.39 10.54 13.67
C MET A 395 2.80 10.78 12.28
N ALA A 396 1.96 9.87 11.82
CA ALA A 396 1.13 10.13 10.65
C ALA A 396 -0.05 11.05 11.02
N PRO A 397 -0.43 12.02 10.18
CA PRO A 397 -1.56 12.88 10.41
C PRO A 397 -2.90 12.15 10.24
N LEU A 398 -3.85 12.43 11.13
CA LEU A 398 -5.25 12.06 11.02
C LEU A 398 -6.10 13.32 11.18
N ARG A 399 -7.11 13.51 10.34
CA ARG A 399 -7.96 14.71 10.38
C ARG A 399 -9.43 14.34 10.33
N THR A 400 -10.32 15.19 10.84
CA THR A 400 -11.76 15.05 10.57
C THR A 400 -12.29 16.25 9.83
N VAL A 401 -13.23 16.03 8.91
CA VAL A 401 -13.93 17.13 8.22
C VAL A 401 -14.73 17.93 9.26
N PRO A 402 -14.71 19.28 9.22
CA PRO A 402 -15.45 20.12 10.17
C PRO A 402 -16.96 19.93 10.12
N ILE A 403 -17.63 19.98 11.27
CA ILE A 403 -19.09 19.84 11.40
C ILE A 403 -19.69 21.06 12.13
N PRO A 404 -19.83 22.22 11.47
CA PRO A 404 -20.05 23.52 12.13
C PRO A 404 -21.42 23.68 12.82
N SER A 405 -22.43 22.89 12.44
CA SER A 405 -23.82 23.08 12.88
C SER A 405 -24.30 22.08 13.95
N LEU A 406 -23.41 21.64 14.83
CA LEU A 406 -23.73 20.71 15.92
C LEU A 406 -24.42 21.39 17.10
N SER A 407 -25.34 20.70 17.78
CA SER A 407 -25.95 21.20 19.02
C SER A 407 -24.95 21.24 20.18
N ARG A 408 -25.27 22.01 21.22
CA ARG A 408 -24.44 22.11 22.45
C ARG A 408 -24.27 20.78 23.19
N LYS A 409 -25.14 19.79 22.95
CA LYS A 409 -25.06 18.45 23.56
C LYS A 409 -24.34 17.43 22.69
N ALA A 410 -23.91 17.81 21.48
CA ALA A 410 -23.20 16.90 20.60
C ALA A 410 -21.87 16.47 21.21
N TYR A 411 -21.40 15.28 20.85
CA TYR A 411 -20.05 14.84 21.19
C TYR A 411 -19.56 13.82 20.18
N GLY A 412 -18.23 13.71 20.09
CA GLY A 412 -17.56 12.79 19.19
C GLY A 412 -16.56 11.92 19.94
N THR A 413 -16.25 10.75 19.40
CA THR A 413 -15.25 9.83 19.95
C THR A 413 -14.38 9.28 18.84
N VAL A 414 -13.11 9.04 19.14
CA VAL A 414 -12.16 8.36 18.27
C VAL A 414 -11.68 7.11 19.00
N ALA A 415 -11.70 5.95 18.34
CA ALA A 415 -11.34 4.69 18.96
C ALA A 415 -10.67 3.73 17.98
N ILE A 416 -9.65 3.01 18.46
CA ILE A 416 -9.09 1.84 17.78
C ILE A 416 -10.01 0.63 18.01
N THR A 417 -10.51 0.03 16.93
CA THR A 417 -11.56 -1.00 17.02
C THR A 417 -11.03 -2.37 17.43
N ASN A 418 -9.85 -2.76 16.93
CA ASN A 418 -9.19 -4.04 17.20
C ASN A 418 -8.44 -4.02 18.55
N ALA A 419 -8.59 -5.07 19.36
CA ALA A 419 -7.98 -5.16 20.69
C ALA A 419 -6.45 -5.32 20.67
N GLU A 420 -5.92 -6.02 19.69
CA GLU A 420 -4.48 -6.23 19.53
C GLU A 420 -3.80 -4.96 19.03
N ALA A 421 -4.40 -4.28 18.05
CA ALA A 421 -3.94 -2.98 17.59
C ALA A 421 -3.98 -1.92 18.71
N ARG A 422 -4.94 -1.99 19.65
CA ARG A 422 -5.01 -1.08 20.81
C ARG A 422 -3.78 -1.14 21.72
N LYS A 423 -3.10 -2.29 21.81
CA LYS A 423 -1.87 -2.43 22.59
C LYS A 423 -0.67 -1.80 21.88
N ASN A 424 -0.71 -1.81 20.54
CA ASN A 424 0.44 -1.46 19.70
C ASN A 424 0.34 -0.08 19.04
N VAL A 425 -0.79 0.64 19.14
CA VAL A 425 -1.02 1.91 18.45
C VAL A 425 -1.46 2.98 19.42
N ARG A 426 -0.95 4.20 19.24
CA ARG A 426 -1.32 5.40 20.00
C ARG A 426 -1.97 6.41 19.07
N VAL A 427 -3.03 7.07 19.55
CA VAL A 427 -3.67 8.19 18.85
C VAL A 427 -3.58 9.41 19.75
N PHE A 428 -3.00 10.48 19.24
CA PHE A 428 -2.84 11.76 19.93
C PHE A 428 -3.81 12.78 19.35
N ARG A 429 -4.26 13.71 20.19
CA ARG A 429 -5.04 14.88 19.78
C ARG A 429 -4.23 16.14 19.99
N ARG A 430 -4.40 17.11 19.10
CA ARG A 430 -3.80 18.44 19.21
C ARG A 430 -4.64 19.30 20.16
N GLU A 431 -4.01 19.84 21.20
CA GLU A 431 -4.59 20.89 22.05
C GLU A 431 -3.60 22.08 22.12
N GLY A 432 -3.88 23.14 21.37
CA GLY A 432 -2.93 24.24 21.18
C GLY A 432 -1.66 23.74 20.47
N SER A 433 -0.50 23.93 21.10
CA SER A 433 0.79 23.42 20.61
C SER A 433 1.12 22.01 21.11
N GLN A 434 0.31 21.41 21.99
CA GLN A 434 0.61 20.14 22.64
C GLN A 434 -0.09 18.95 21.97
N TRP A 435 0.57 17.79 22.03
CA TRP A 435 0.02 16.50 21.64
C TRP A 435 -0.29 15.67 22.88
N LEU A 436 -1.57 15.33 23.07
CA LEU A 436 -2.04 14.56 24.22
C LEU A 436 -2.59 13.22 23.76
N ILE A 437 -2.27 12.13 24.46
CA ILE A 437 -2.85 10.81 24.18
C ILE A 437 -4.37 10.90 24.22
N THR A 438 -5.07 10.21 23.32
CA THR A 438 -6.54 10.16 23.24
C THR A 438 -7.05 8.84 23.84
N PRO A 439 -7.53 8.83 25.10
CA PRO A 439 -8.02 7.62 25.72
C PRO A 439 -9.26 7.06 25.01
N ALA A 440 -9.47 5.76 25.16
CA ALA A 440 -10.72 5.13 24.74
C ALA A 440 -11.91 5.80 25.43
N GLY A 441 -12.83 6.36 24.64
CA GLY A 441 -14.02 7.04 25.15
C GLY A 441 -13.85 8.53 25.44
N HIS A 442 -12.71 9.14 25.12
CA HIS A 442 -12.57 10.60 25.14
C HIS A 442 -13.66 11.25 24.29
N ARG A 443 -14.38 12.22 24.89
CA ARG A 443 -15.51 12.91 24.26
C ARG A 443 -15.09 14.29 23.78
N PHE A 444 -14.96 14.44 22.47
CA PHE A 444 -14.69 15.73 21.83
C PHE A 444 -15.96 16.59 21.84
N PRO A 445 -15.91 17.84 22.34
CA PRO A 445 -17.05 18.74 22.41
C PRO A 445 -17.42 19.33 21.03
N PRO A 446 -18.64 19.87 20.85
CA PRO A 446 -19.10 20.42 19.58
C PRO A 446 -18.18 21.52 19.02
N SER A 447 -17.54 22.31 19.89
CA SER A 447 -16.63 23.39 19.48
C SER A 447 -15.36 22.88 18.78
N GLN A 448 -14.89 21.68 19.10
CA GLN A 448 -13.76 21.04 18.43
C GLN A 448 -14.23 20.31 17.18
N LEU A 449 -15.33 19.56 17.26
CA LEU A 449 -15.92 18.89 16.10
C LEU A 449 -16.30 19.86 14.99
N GLY A 450 -16.78 21.04 15.35
CA GLY A 450 -17.14 22.11 14.42
C GLY A 450 -15.96 22.71 13.66
N LYS A 451 -14.73 22.55 14.16
CA LYS A 451 -13.49 22.97 13.50
C LYS A 451 -12.77 21.84 12.76
N GLY A 452 -13.21 20.59 12.99
CA GLY A 452 -12.44 19.40 12.62
C GLY A 452 -11.34 19.12 13.64
N LEU A 453 -11.07 17.83 13.88
CA LEU A 453 -10.03 17.37 14.78
C LEU A 453 -8.69 17.30 14.04
N GLU A 454 -7.62 17.70 14.74
CA GLU A 454 -6.25 17.42 14.36
C GLU A 454 -5.71 16.33 15.29
N LEU A 455 -5.38 15.19 14.69
CA LEU A 455 -4.98 13.97 15.37
C LEU A 455 -3.66 13.48 14.78
N GLY A 456 -2.89 12.75 15.57
CA GLY A 456 -1.67 12.07 15.14
C GLY A 456 -1.72 10.60 15.53
N ILE A 457 -1.15 9.71 14.73
CA ILE A 457 -1.09 8.27 15.01
C ILE A 457 0.35 7.76 14.87
N ASP A 458 0.78 6.95 15.84
CA ASP A 458 2.02 6.19 15.75
C ASP A 458 1.90 4.80 16.41
N GLY A 459 2.90 3.95 16.16
CA GLY A 459 3.01 2.61 16.72
C GLY A 459 3.97 2.55 17.91
N ARG A 460 3.68 1.67 18.87
CA ARG A 460 4.61 1.24 19.92
C ARG A 460 5.58 0.16 19.48
N ASN A 461 5.17 -0.61 18.47
CA ASN A 461 5.90 -1.78 18.01
C ASN A 461 5.82 -1.85 16.50
N THR A 462 6.68 -2.68 15.92
CA THR A 462 6.66 -3.05 14.51
C THR A 462 5.70 -4.21 14.30
N ARG A 463 5.60 -4.69 13.05
CA ARG A 463 4.96 -5.98 12.77
C ARG A 463 5.73 -7.08 13.47
N ARG A 464 5.00 -8.04 14.05
CA ARG A 464 5.56 -9.17 14.81
C ARG A 464 4.84 -10.47 14.43
N PRO A 465 5.58 -11.54 14.11
CA PRO A 465 4.97 -12.83 13.75
C PRO A 465 4.13 -13.36 14.92
N GLY A 466 2.91 -13.81 14.64
CA GLY A 466 2.00 -14.38 15.66
C GLY A 466 1.41 -13.39 16.67
N GLU A 467 1.81 -12.10 16.65
CA GLU A 467 1.36 -11.10 17.60
C GLU A 467 0.46 -10.03 16.93
N TRP A 468 1.06 -9.14 16.15
CA TRP A 468 0.35 -8.06 15.47
C TRP A 468 0.82 -7.91 14.02
N ASP A 469 -0.15 -7.99 13.10
CA ASP A 469 0.03 -7.89 11.65
C ASP A 469 0.27 -6.46 11.15
N GLY A 470 0.36 -5.50 12.08
CA GLY A 470 0.61 -4.10 11.77
C GLY A 470 -0.61 -3.32 11.30
N ARG A 471 -1.81 -3.91 11.22
CA ARG A 471 -3.01 -3.22 10.71
C ARG A 471 -3.82 -2.61 11.83
N VAL A 472 -4.41 -1.45 11.56
CA VAL A 472 -5.27 -0.73 12.51
C VAL A 472 -6.46 -0.12 11.80
N THR A 473 -7.60 -0.06 12.49
CA THR A 473 -8.78 0.68 12.06
C THR A 473 -9.14 1.71 13.12
N ILE A 474 -9.16 2.97 12.72
CA ILE A 474 -9.58 4.09 13.55
C ILE A 474 -11.04 4.40 13.22
N ARG A 475 -11.90 4.35 14.23
CA ARG A 475 -13.31 4.68 14.11
C ARG A 475 -13.58 6.05 14.74
N TYR A 476 -14.25 6.91 13.98
CA TYR A 476 -14.74 8.20 14.43
C TYR A 476 -16.27 8.16 14.49
N THR A 477 -16.83 8.49 15.65
CA THR A 477 -18.28 8.50 15.89
C THR A 477 -18.71 9.86 16.39
N VAL A 478 -19.79 10.42 15.85
CA VAL A 478 -20.41 11.68 16.30
C VAL A 478 -21.85 11.43 16.68
N HIS A 479 -22.26 11.97 17.82
CA HIS A 479 -23.63 11.92 18.33
C HIS A 479 -24.19 13.34 18.44
N ASP A 480 -25.37 13.59 17.88
CA ASP A 480 -26.10 14.85 18.08
C ASP A 480 -27.61 14.66 17.92
N LYS A 481 -28.42 15.34 18.74
CA LYS A 481 -29.90 15.32 18.73
C LYS A 481 -30.51 13.90 18.62
N GLY A 482 -29.94 12.92 19.33
CA GLY A 482 -30.40 11.52 19.30
C GLY A 482 -30.00 10.73 18.04
N LYS A 483 -29.30 11.35 17.09
CA LYS A 483 -28.73 10.71 15.90
C LYS A 483 -27.26 10.37 16.12
N THR A 484 -26.76 9.40 15.37
CA THR A 484 -25.35 8.96 15.40
C THR A 484 -24.83 8.82 13.97
N SER A 485 -23.63 9.35 13.72
CA SER A 485 -22.88 9.17 12.47
C SER A 485 -21.54 8.52 12.78
N VAL A 486 -21.10 7.57 11.95
CA VAL A 486 -19.87 6.79 12.16
C VAL A 486 -19.12 6.71 10.86
N ASP A 487 -17.81 6.88 10.93
CA ASP A 487 -16.89 6.69 9.83
C ASP A 487 -15.58 6.05 10.30
N SER A 488 -14.77 5.54 9.39
CA SER A 488 -13.52 4.86 9.74
C SER A 488 -12.46 5.00 8.66
N VAL A 489 -11.21 4.97 9.09
CA VAL A 489 -10.03 4.88 8.22
C VAL A 489 -9.17 3.72 8.67
N LYS A 490 -8.55 3.02 7.72
CA LYS A 490 -7.58 1.95 8.01
C LYS A 490 -6.18 2.43 7.67
N LEU A 491 -5.24 2.00 8.50
CA LEU A 491 -3.83 2.26 8.30
C LEU A 491 -3.03 1.00 8.57
N ARG A 492 -1.77 1.02 8.16
CA ARG A 492 -0.78 0.01 8.53
C ARG A 492 0.48 0.66 9.08
N VAL A 493 1.12 0.00 10.04
CA VAL A 493 2.47 0.35 10.43
C VAL A 493 3.40 0.03 9.27
N ALA A 494 4.34 0.93 9.00
CA ALA A 494 5.40 0.74 8.02
C ALA A 494 6.24 -0.49 8.39
N PRO A 495 6.68 -1.27 7.39
CA PRO A 495 7.59 -2.39 7.61
C PRO A 495 8.96 -1.90 8.10
N ILE A 496 9.71 -2.79 8.73
CA ILE A 496 11.17 -2.64 8.85
C ILE A 496 11.80 -3.23 7.59
N LEU A 497 12.68 -2.46 6.95
CA LEU A 497 13.34 -2.80 5.71
C LEU A 497 14.86 -2.80 5.91
N THR A 498 15.57 -3.71 5.26
CA THR A 498 17.03 -3.71 5.18
C THR A 498 17.50 -2.89 3.99
N HIS A 499 18.74 -2.40 4.08
CA HIS A 499 19.34 -1.60 3.03
C HIS A 499 19.84 -2.44 1.86
N ASN A 500 20.02 -1.79 0.72
CA ASN A 500 20.68 -2.39 -0.44
C ASN A 500 21.77 -1.45 -1.01
N HIS A 501 22.68 -2.00 -1.81
CA HIS A 501 23.86 -1.27 -2.26
C HIS A 501 23.62 -0.18 -3.31
N SER A 502 22.39 -0.01 -3.84
CA SER A 502 22.06 1.15 -4.67
C SER A 502 21.68 2.38 -3.85
N GLU A 503 21.61 2.27 -2.52
CA GLU A 503 21.33 3.39 -1.62
C GLU A 503 22.63 4.08 -1.19
N SER A 504 22.59 5.41 -1.09
CA SER A 504 23.73 6.23 -0.66
C SER A 504 24.16 5.91 0.77
N VAL A 505 25.47 5.77 0.99
CA VAL A 505 26.01 5.51 2.33
C VAL A 505 26.03 6.80 3.15
N ARG A 506 25.43 6.74 4.35
CA ARG A 506 25.39 7.82 5.34
C ARG A 506 26.47 7.69 6.41
N GLN A 507 26.81 6.46 6.79
CA GLN A 507 27.79 6.17 7.84
C GLN A 507 28.40 4.78 7.63
N ILE A 508 29.70 4.67 7.83
CA ILE A 508 30.42 3.38 7.93
C ILE A 508 30.55 3.04 9.41
N ILE A 509 30.40 1.77 9.76
CA ILE A 509 30.51 1.26 11.12
C ILE A 509 31.62 0.21 11.17
N THR A 510 32.41 0.21 12.24
CA THR A 510 33.34 -0.87 12.58
C THR A 510 33.50 -0.96 14.11
N THR A 511 34.33 -1.88 14.59
CA THR A 511 34.72 -1.96 16.01
C THR A 511 36.14 -1.41 16.21
N ALA A 512 36.35 -0.60 17.25
CA ALA A 512 37.58 0.17 17.46
C ALA A 512 38.80 -0.71 17.82
N GLY A 513 38.57 -1.93 18.32
CA GLY A 513 39.63 -2.85 18.74
C GLY A 513 40.20 -2.63 20.14
N ASN A 514 39.93 -1.48 20.77
CA ASN A 514 40.47 -1.11 22.09
C ASN A 514 40.15 -2.10 23.23
N ASN A 515 39.03 -2.82 23.15
CA ASN A 515 38.61 -3.80 24.16
C ASN A 515 38.82 -5.26 23.74
N THR A 516 39.38 -5.51 22.54
CA THR A 516 39.49 -6.87 21.98
C THR A 516 40.68 -7.67 22.50
N GLY A 517 41.62 -7.04 23.22
CA GLY A 517 42.94 -7.63 23.53
C GLY A 517 43.79 -7.95 22.28
N ASN A 518 43.23 -7.77 21.08
CA ASN A 518 43.79 -8.10 19.78
C ASN A 518 44.22 -6.81 19.07
N PHE A 519 45.52 -6.51 19.08
CA PHE A 519 46.05 -5.32 18.41
C PHE A 519 45.87 -5.35 16.88
N PHE A 520 45.57 -6.51 16.28
CA PHE A 520 45.28 -6.60 14.85
C PHE A 520 44.00 -5.84 14.49
N GLN A 521 43.01 -5.75 15.39
CA GLN A 521 41.81 -4.97 15.10
C GLN A 521 42.11 -3.47 15.01
N GLY A 522 42.87 -2.91 15.95
CA GLY A 522 43.26 -1.50 15.90
C GLY A 522 44.08 -1.15 14.65
N ARG A 523 44.87 -2.10 14.14
CA ARG A 523 45.61 -1.95 12.89
C ARG A 523 44.73 -2.02 11.66
N PHE A 524 43.77 -2.94 11.65
CA PHE A 524 42.74 -2.97 10.61
C PHE A 524 42.00 -1.64 10.54
N VAL A 525 41.56 -1.10 11.67
CA VAL A 525 40.89 0.21 11.72
C VAL A 525 41.80 1.32 11.17
N SER A 526 43.08 1.34 11.55
CA SER A 526 44.05 2.31 11.01
C SER A 526 44.25 2.16 9.50
N ALA A 527 44.28 0.92 9.00
CA ALA A 527 44.41 0.62 7.58
C ALA A 527 43.13 1.00 6.79
N LEU A 528 41.96 0.76 7.38
CA LEU A 528 40.66 1.16 6.85
C LEU A 528 40.57 2.67 6.73
N GLU A 529 40.88 3.43 7.78
CA GLU A 529 40.93 4.90 7.75
C GLU A 529 41.91 5.41 6.69
N GLY A 530 43.10 4.80 6.60
CA GLY A 530 44.09 5.14 5.57
C GLY A 530 43.60 4.86 4.14
N ALA A 531 42.91 3.74 3.92
CA ALA A 531 42.34 3.39 2.62
C ALA A 531 41.20 4.33 2.22
N LEU A 532 40.27 4.62 3.14
CA LEU A 532 39.19 5.59 2.93
C LEU A 532 39.75 6.98 2.60
N ALA A 533 40.78 7.45 3.33
CA ALA A 533 41.44 8.72 3.07
C ALA A 533 42.11 8.75 1.68
N LYS A 534 42.79 7.66 1.29
CA LYS A 534 43.43 7.53 -0.03
C LYS A 534 42.43 7.54 -1.18
N MET A 535 41.25 6.99 -0.97
CA MET A 535 40.13 7.00 -1.92
C MET A 535 39.31 8.29 -1.88
N ASP A 536 39.70 9.28 -1.07
CA ASP A 536 38.99 10.54 -0.82
C ASP A 536 37.54 10.37 -0.32
N ILE A 537 37.29 9.31 0.44
CA ILE A 537 35.98 9.02 1.03
C ILE A 537 35.78 9.86 2.29
N LYS A 538 34.70 10.64 2.34
CA LYS A 538 34.35 11.55 3.47
C LYS A 538 33.19 11.06 4.31
N ILE A 539 32.77 9.81 4.11
CA ILE A 539 31.67 9.21 4.88
C ILE A 539 32.10 9.08 6.35
N PRO A 540 31.27 9.50 7.33
CA PRO A 540 31.57 9.34 8.74
C PRO A 540 31.82 7.88 9.13
N LEU A 541 32.89 7.63 9.89
CA LEU A 541 33.20 6.32 10.48
C LEU A 541 32.80 6.31 11.96
N PHE A 542 31.89 5.43 12.34
CA PHE A 542 31.54 5.14 13.73
C PHE A 542 32.27 3.88 14.20
N GLN A 543 32.88 3.95 15.38
CA GLN A 543 33.63 2.84 15.95
C GLN A 543 33.04 2.41 17.29
N PHE A 544 32.56 1.18 17.40
CA PHE A 544 32.19 0.59 18.68
C PHE A 544 33.44 0.36 19.52
N ASN A 545 33.52 1.01 20.67
CA ASN A 545 34.70 1.00 21.54
C ASN A 545 34.48 0.21 22.84
N ALA A 546 33.37 -0.54 22.93
CA ALA A 546 32.90 -1.22 24.13
C ALA A 546 32.77 -2.74 23.98
N SER A 547 33.30 -3.34 22.91
CA SER A 547 33.19 -4.78 22.64
C SER A 547 34.50 -5.38 22.11
N ASP A 548 34.70 -6.67 22.40
CA ASP A 548 35.74 -7.54 21.89
C ASP A 548 35.34 -8.30 20.61
N ASP A 549 34.08 -8.20 20.18
CA ASP A 549 33.57 -8.80 18.95
C ASP A 549 33.98 -7.93 17.75
N ILE A 550 34.83 -8.49 16.88
CA ILE A 550 35.40 -7.76 15.74
C ILE A 550 34.44 -7.70 14.53
N TRP A 551 33.38 -8.50 14.55
CA TRP A 551 32.50 -8.73 13.40
C TRP A 551 31.34 -7.74 13.38
N ALA A 552 31.62 -6.48 13.03
CA ALA A 552 30.62 -5.41 13.02
C ALA A 552 29.42 -5.70 12.08
N GLN A 553 29.61 -6.54 11.05
CA GLN A 553 28.52 -6.96 10.18
C GLN A 553 27.55 -7.92 10.88
N ASP A 554 28.04 -8.76 11.79
CA ASP A 554 27.30 -9.97 12.14
C ASP A 554 26.30 -9.80 13.27
N PHE A 555 26.57 -8.90 14.21
CA PHE A 555 25.73 -8.78 15.40
C PHE A 555 24.49 -7.91 15.18
N PHE A 556 24.39 -7.18 14.06
CA PHE A 556 23.23 -6.37 13.70
C PHE A 556 23.20 -6.01 12.20
N GLU A 557 22.03 -5.61 11.71
CA GLU A 557 21.80 -5.15 10.33
C GLU A 557 21.16 -3.75 10.35
N PRO A 558 21.79 -2.72 9.77
CA PRO A 558 21.17 -1.45 9.49
C PRO A 558 19.97 -1.58 8.54
N GLY A 559 18.92 -0.84 8.85
CA GLY A 559 17.72 -0.79 8.05
C GLY A 559 16.95 0.51 8.30
N TYR A 560 15.73 0.58 7.80
CA TYR A 560 14.90 1.76 7.93
C TYR A 560 13.40 1.42 7.95
N THR A 561 12.61 2.42 8.29
CA THR A 561 11.17 2.41 8.09
C THR A 561 10.73 3.79 7.61
N SER A 562 9.76 3.85 6.70
CA SER A 562 9.34 5.11 6.08
C SER A 562 7.84 5.20 5.84
N MET A 563 7.34 6.44 5.85
CA MET A 563 5.96 6.82 5.51
C MET A 563 5.96 8.07 4.61
N PRO A 564 4.88 8.35 3.87
CA PRO A 564 4.79 9.56 3.06
C PRO A 564 4.88 10.83 3.92
N GLY A 565 5.45 11.88 3.35
CA GLY A 565 5.50 13.20 3.93
C GLY A 565 5.41 14.27 2.83
N PRO A 566 5.12 15.52 3.20
CA PRO A 566 4.83 16.59 2.24
C PRO A 566 6.01 16.95 1.33
N ASP A 567 7.24 16.76 1.80
CA ASP A 567 8.48 17.14 1.09
C ASP A 567 9.31 15.90 0.68
N GLY A 568 8.77 14.69 0.83
CA GLY A 568 9.53 13.45 0.67
C GLY A 568 9.16 12.40 1.71
N PRO A 569 9.77 11.20 1.66
CA PRO A 569 9.51 10.16 2.64
C PRO A 569 10.06 10.59 4.01
N ILE A 570 9.26 10.41 5.06
CA ILE A 570 9.71 10.55 6.44
C ILE A 570 10.33 9.22 6.85
N VAL A 571 11.64 9.22 7.15
CA VAL A 571 12.43 8.01 7.41
C VAL A 571 12.91 7.99 8.87
N LEU A 572 12.76 6.84 9.53
CA LEU A 572 13.43 6.50 10.78
C LEU A 572 14.44 5.39 10.49
N GLN A 573 15.71 5.61 10.84
CA GLN A 573 16.76 4.59 10.74
C GLN A 573 16.52 3.52 11.81
N ILE A 574 16.82 2.25 11.52
CA ILE A 574 16.54 1.12 12.41
C ILE A 574 17.76 0.21 12.47
N MET A 575 18.24 -0.10 13.67
CA MET A 575 19.25 -1.12 13.86
C MET A 575 18.57 -2.44 14.25
N ILE A 576 18.68 -3.45 13.38
CA ILE A 576 18.08 -4.78 13.57
C ILE A 576 19.10 -5.68 14.25
N LEU A 577 18.90 -5.99 15.53
CA LEU A 577 19.77 -6.90 16.27
C LEU A 577 19.71 -8.32 15.68
N SER A 578 20.87 -8.97 15.55
CA SER A 578 20.94 -10.40 15.21
C SER A 578 20.14 -11.25 16.20
N ALA A 579 19.53 -12.34 15.72
CA ALA A 579 18.73 -13.24 16.55
C ALA A 579 19.63 -14.19 17.37
N GLN A 580 20.53 -13.60 18.17
CA GLN A 580 21.58 -14.26 18.93
C GLN A 580 21.68 -13.61 20.33
N ASP A 581 20.77 -14.00 21.23
CA ASP A 581 20.63 -13.40 22.56
C ASP A 581 21.93 -13.48 23.39
N GLY A 582 22.74 -14.51 23.15
CA GLY A 582 24.06 -14.70 23.78
C GLY A 582 25.20 -13.87 23.20
N ARG A 583 25.00 -13.13 22.09
CA ARG A 583 26.04 -12.31 21.45
C ARG A 583 26.00 -10.88 21.98
N ILE A 584 26.69 -10.66 23.10
CA ILE A 584 26.64 -9.43 23.90
C ILE A 584 26.88 -8.15 23.08
N ALA A 585 27.78 -8.20 22.10
CA ALA A 585 28.15 -7.07 21.24
C ALA A 585 26.94 -6.40 20.57
N GLY A 586 25.89 -7.17 20.27
CA GLY A 586 24.70 -6.64 19.62
C GLY A 586 23.91 -5.66 20.49
N ARG A 587 23.99 -5.75 21.82
CA ARG A 587 23.33 -4.79 22.75
C ARG A 587 23.74 -3.34 22.48
N GLN A 588 24.92 -3.15 21.90
CA GLN A 588 25.46 -1.85 21.54
C GLN A 588 24.56 -1.05 20.57
N VAL A 589 23.68 -1.69 19.79
CA VAL A 589 22.73 -0.96 18.95
C VAL A 589 21.71 -0.17 19.79
N PHE A 590 21.30 -0.70 20.94
CA PHE A 590 20.41 -0.02 21.87
C PHE A 590 21.14 1.00 22.76
N GLU A 591 22.38 0.70 23.12
CA GLU A 591 23.19 1.50 24.04
C GLU A 591 23.86 2.71 23.35
N TYR A 592 24.35 2.53 22.12
CA TYR A 592 25.18 3.52 21.42
C TYR A 592 24.54 4.08 20.15
N LEU A 593 23.80 3.29 19.36
CA LEU A 593 23.24 3.77 18.10
C LEU A 593 21.82 4.35 18.22
N ARG A 594 20.96 3.77 19.06
CA ARG A 594 19.59 4.27 19.24
C ARG A 594 19.59 5.73 19.72
N GLY A 595 18.72 6.54 19.10
CA GLY A 595 18.68 7.98 19.30
C GLY A 595 17.49 8.65 18.62
N PRO A 596 17.47 9.99 18.51
CA PRO A 596 16.29 10.72 18.03
C PRO A 596 15.87 10.39 16.59
N GLU A 597 16.78 9.91 15.75
CA GLU A 597 16.56 9.55 14.33
C GLU A 597 16.84 8.07 14.05
N THR A 598 17.11 7.28 15.10
CA THR A 598 17.52 5.89 14.99
C THR A 598 16.78 5.06 16.04
N GLY A 599 15.90 4.16 15.61
CA GLY A 599 15.33 3.11 16.43
C GLY A 599 16.19 1.84 16.43
N ALA A 600 15.80 0.87 17.23
CA ALA A 600 16.42 -0.45 17.22
C ALA A 600 15.36 -1.52 17.56
N VAL A 601 15.51 -2.70 16.97
CA VAL A 601 14.60 -3.84 17.12
C VAL A 601 15.38 -5.12 17.36
N GLN A 602 14.75 -6.08 18.02
CA GLN A 602 15.30 -7.43 18.20
C GLN A 602 14.22 -8.48 17.97
N HIS A 603 14.63 -9.66 17.52
CA HIS A 603 13.81 -10.89 17.51
C HIS A 603 14.62 -12.00 18.18
N PRO A 604 14.19 -12.53 19.34
CA PRO A 604 14.96 -13.52 20.08
C PRO A 604 15.23 -14.79 19.28
N GLY A 605 16.43 -15.37 19.43
CA GLY A 605 16.83 -16.58 18.70
C GLY A 605 17.70 -17.54 19.52
N GLY A 606 18.08 -17.19 20.76
CA GLY A 606 18.82 -18.07 21.66
C GLY A 606 20.34 -17.91 21.58
N ALA A 607 21.06 -19.03 21.66
CA ALA A 607 22.51 -19.03 21.75
C ALA A 607 23.20 -18.54 20.46
N ARG A 608 24.46 -18.09 20.58
CA ARG A 608 25.27 -17.67 19.44
C ARG A 608 25.45 -18.83 18.45
N ASP A 609 25.15 -18.58 17.18
CA ASP A 609 25.18 -19.55 16.10
C ASP A 609 25.32 -18.80 14.76
N GLU A 610 26.36 -19.11 13.99
CA GLU A 610 26.73 -18.29 12.84
C GLU A 610 25.68 -18.26 11.73
N ILE A 611 24.75 -19.22 11.67
CA ILE A 611 23.61 -19.12 10.73
C ILE A 611 22.74 -17.87 10.99
N ASN A 612 22.76 -17.34 12.22
CA ASN A 612 21.96 -16.20 12.67
C ASN A 612 22.74 -14.86 12.65
N SER A 613 23.98 -14.87 12.17
CA SER A 613 24.78 -13.66 11.98
C SER A 613 24.31 -12.90 10.74
N MET A 614 24.39 -11.57 10.76
CA MET A 614 23.79 -10.75 9.69
C MET A 614 24.65 -10.65 8.42
N GLY A 615 25.92 -11.10 8.39
CA GLY A 615 26.58 -11.41 7.11
C GLY A 615 25.83 -12.47 6.29
N ASN A 616 24.98 -13.27 6.95
CA ASN A 616 24.07 -14.22 6.31
C ASN A 616 22.76 -13.60 5.80
N LEU A 617 22.60 -12.27 5.84
CA LEU A 617 21.44 -11.52 5.41
C LEU A 617 21.89 -10.36 4.51
N GLU A 618 21.47 -10.37 3.24
CA GLU A 618 21.74 -9.29 2.29
C GLU A 618 20.47 -8.89 1.54
N THR A 619 20.50 -7.81 0.75
CA THR A 619 19.32 -7.33 0.00
C THR A 619 19.60 -7.16 -1.48
N ILE A 620 18.85 -7.88 -2.32
CA ILE A 620 18.79 -7.64 -3.77
C ILE A 620 18.20 -6.23 -3.98
N PRO A 621 18.84 -5.34 -4.76
CA PRO A 621 18.29 -4.00 -5.04
C PRO A 621 16.93 -4.06 -5.76
N PRO A 622 16.19 -2.94 -5.87
CA PRO A 622 14.86 -2.93 -6.46
C PRO A 622 14.78 -3.53 -7.88
N TYR A 623 13.71 -4.28 -8.16
CA TYR A 623 13.46 -4.87 -9.48
C TYR A 623 11.98 -5.18 -9.70
N THR A 624 11.62 -5.45 -10.96
CA THR A 624 10.31 -5.99 -11.32
C THR A 624 10.50 -7.24 -12.17
N PHE A 625 9.79 -8.30 -11.81
CA PHE A 625 9.86 -9.56 -12.54
C PHE A 625 8.50 -10.26 -12.57
N ASN A 626 8.11 -10.77 -13.75
CA ASN A 626 6.82 -11.46 -13.97
C ASN A 626 5.59 -10.71 -13.43
N GLY A 627 5.53 -9.39 -13.63
CA GLY A 627 4.41 -8.55 -13.17
C GLY A 627 4.39 -8.28 -11.66
N LYS A 628 5.40 -8.74 -10.90
CA LYS A 628 5.57 -8.43 -9.47
C LYS A 628 6.71 -7.42 -9.28
N GLY A 629 6.38 -6.29 -8.67
CA GLY A 629 7.36 -5.27 -8.28
C GLY A 629 7.91 -5.52 -6.88
N TYR A 630 9.21 -5.26 -6.72
CA TYR A 630 9.95 -5.24 -5.45
C TYR A 630 10.61 -3.86 -5.28
N PRO A 631 9.82 -2.82 -4.97
CA PRO A 631 10.30 -1.44 -4.96
C PRO A 631 11.36 -1.15 -3.89
N ALA A 632 11.36 -1.93 -2.80
CA ALA A 632 12.39 -1.88 -1.76
C ALA A 632 13.42 -3.03 -1.89
N GLY A 633 13.44 -3.74 -3.02
CA GLY A 633 14.27 -4.93 -3.17
C GLY A 633 13.70 -6.18 -2.48
N ARG A 634 14.55 -7.20 -2.33
CA ARG A 634 14.18 -8.48 -1.70
C ARG A 634 15.37 -9.03 -0.92
N ILE A 635 15.15 -9.45 0.32
CA ILE A 635 16.20 -10.04 1.16
C ILE A 635 16.65 -11.38 0.55
N ILE A 636 17.95 -11.67 0.61
CA ILE A 636 18.53 -13.01 0.52
C ILE A 636 19.05 -13.43 1.89
N LEU A 637 18.81 -14.69 2.24
CA LEU A 637 19.13 -15.21 3.56
C LEU A 637 19.63 -16.65 3.45
N GLY A 638 20.80 -16.96 4.00
CA GLY A 638 21.40 -18.30 3.84
C GLY A 638 20.87 -19.36 4.81
N THR A 639 20.91 -20.62 4.39
CA THR A 639 20.50 -21.79 5.18
C THR A 639 21.63 -22.81 5.30
N HIS A 640 21.76 -23.44 6.48
CA HIS A 640 22.66 -24.58 6.70
C HIS A 640 21.86 -25.88 6.56
N GLY A 641 21.78 -26.41 5.35
CA GLY A 641 20.98 -27.58 5.01
C GLY A 641 19.48 -27.28 5.19
N LEU A 642 18.82 -27.99 6.10
CA LEU A 642 17.41 -27.75 6.44
C LEU A 642 17.21 -26.68 7.52
N LYS A 643 18.30 -26.25 8.17
CA LYS A 643 18.25 -25.26 9.25
C LYS A 643 18.08 -23.87 8.65
N LYS A 644 17.17 -23.09 9.22
CA LYS A 644 16.87 -21.71 8.83
C LYS A 644 17.25 -20.74 9.95
N PRO A 645 17.65 -19.50 9.65
CA PRO A 645 17.91 -18.50 10.68
C PRO A 645 16.65 -18.16 11.47
N HIS A 646 16.81 -17.88 12.77
CA HIS A 646 15.72 -17.52 13.68
C HIS A 646 15.00 -16.23 13.27
N ILE A 647 15.72 -15.28 12.64
CA ILE A 647 15.13 -14.00 12.24
C ILE A 647 14.14 -14.09 11.07
N LEU A 648 14.09 -15.23 10.36
CA LEU A 648 13.30 -15.39 9.14
C LEU A 648 11.83 -15.01 9.33
N GLU A 649 11.17 -15.47 10.39
CA GLU A 649 9.75 -15.20 10.63
C GLU A 649 9.48 -13.70 10.88
N TYR A 650 10.43 -13.01 11.53
CA TYR A 650 10.34 -11.57 11.73
C TYR A 650 10.43 -10.80 10.40
N LEU A 651 11.36 -11.18 9.52
CA LEU A 651 11.53 -10.56 8.20
C LEU A 651 10.30 -10.82 7.30
N GLN A 652 9.77 -12.05 7.32
CA GLN A 652 8.56 -12.40 6.57
C GLN A 652 7.33 -11.60 7.05
N ALA A 653 7.23 -11.31 8.35
CA ALA A 653 6.16 -10.48 8.89
C ALA A 653 6.16 -9.04 8.34
N GLN A 654 7.28 -8.57 7.75
CA GLN A 654 7.37 -7.24 7.14
C GLN A 654 6.75 -7.18 5.73
N GLU A 655 6.47 -8.33 5.10
CA GLU A 655 5.78 -8.51 3.81
C GLU A 655 6.49 -7.94 2.55
N VAL A 656 7.24 -6.85 2.66
CA VAL A 656 7.74 -6.08 1.50
C VAL A 656 9.01 -6.69 0.89
N GLN A 657 9.98 -7.07 1.72
CA GLN A 657 11.24 -7.69 1.30
C GLN A 657 11.25 -9.21 1.60
N ASP A 658 10.17 -9.91 1.27
CA ASP A 658 10.00 -11.35 1.54
C ASP A 658 11.26 -12.18 1.19
N PRO A 659 11.97 -12.77 2.19
CA PRO A 659 13.28 -13.36 1.97
C PRO A 659 13.33 -14.50 0.95
N LEU A 660 14.41 -14.53 0.17
CA LEU A 660 14.80 -15.64 -0.68
C LEU A 660 15.90 -16.45 0.00
N LEU A 661 15.68 -17.76 0.17
CA LEU A 661 16.63 -18.62 0.89
C LEU A 661 17.71 -19.17 -0.05
N LEU A 662 18.98 -18.99 0.31
CA LEU A 662 20.15 -19.47 -0.44
C LEU A 662 20.85 -20.64 0.30
N ASP A 663 21.45 -21.56 -0.45
CA ASP A 663 22.30 -22.63 0.12
C ASP A 663 23.67 -22.05 0.50
N THR A 664 23.89 -21.83 1.79
CA THR A 664 25.19 -21.41 2.37
C THR A 664 25.86 -22.54 3.14
N ASP A 665 25.29 -23.75 3.16
CA ASP A 665 25.78 -24.86 3.98
C ASP A 665 27.18 -25.33 3.58
N TRP A 666 27.57 -25.05 2.33
CA TRP A 666 28.85 -25.42 1.74
C TRP A 666 30.04 -24.55 2.16
N LEU A 667 29.79 -23.41 2.81
CA LEU A 667 30.82 -22.52 3.38
C LEU A 667 31.08 -22.89 4.84
N ALA A 668 32.27 -22.60 5.36
CA ALA A 668 32.67 -22.96 6.73
C ALA A 668 31.99 -22.07 7.78
N ILE A 669 31.91 -20.77 7.52
CA ILE A 669 31.09 -19.82 8.29
C ILE A 669 29.64 -20.01 7.88
N GLY A 670 29.32 -19.82 6.59
CA GLY A 670 28.02 -20.16 6.03
C GLY A 670 27.12 -18.95 5.83
N HIS A 671 27.67 -17.87 5.29
CA HIS A 671 27.01 -16.59 5.05
C HIS A 671 26.84 -16.30 3.56
N VAL A 672 25.93 -15.38 3.21
CA VAL A 672 25.65 -15.03 1.81
C VAL A 672 26.64 -14.01 1.26
N ASP A 673 27.14 -13.10 2.11
CA ASP A 673 28.14 -12.08 1.76
C ASP A 673 29.50 -12.68 1.34
N GLU A 674 29.78 -13.93 1.72
CA GLU A 674 30.95 -14.69 1.30
C GLU A 674 30.96 -15.01 -0.21
N PHE A 675 29.79 -14.98 -0.88
CA PHE A 675 29.71 -15.45 -2.27
C PHE A 675 28.73 -14.71 -3.20
N ILE A 676 27.94 -13.75 -2.72
CA ILE A 676 27.07 -12.91 -3.54
C ILE A 676 27.29 -11.44 -3.19
N GLN A 677 27.40 -10.60 -4.21
CA GLN A 677 27.42 -9.15 -4.05
C GLN A 677 26.53 -8.50 -5.12
N PHE A 678 25.85 -7.43 -4.75
CA PHE A 678 25.16 -6.56 -5.71
C PHE A 678 25.87 -5.21 -5.79
N LEU A 679 26.01 -4.70 -7.01
CA LEU A 679 26.57 -3.37 -7.28
C LEU A 679 25.59 -2.54 -8.11
N PRO A 680 25.44 -1.23 -7.83
CA PRO A 680 24.73 -0.33 -8.73
C PRO A 680 25.39 -0.32 -10.11
N SER A 681 24.56 -0.24 -11.15
CA SER A 681 25.02 -0.23 -12.54
C SER A 681 24.03 0.48 -13.44
N ASN A 682 24.55 1.14 -14.49
CA ASN A 682 23.72 1.82 -15.48
C ASN A 682 23.21 0.83 -16.55
N ASN A 683 22.37 -0.12 -16.13
CA ASN A 683 21.66 -1.07 -16.99
C ASN A 683 20.14 -1.01 -16.73
N SER A 684 19.36 -1.85 -17.41
CA SER A 684 17.90 -1.88 -17.23
C SER A 684 17.43 -2.33 -15.84
N LEU A 685 18.28 -3.03 -15.08
CA LEU A 685 17.98 -3.44 -13.71
C LEU A 685 18.37 -2.35 -12.69
N GLY A 686 19.30 -1.46 -13.04
CA GLY A 686 19.95 -0.53 -12.11
C GLY A 686 21.07 -1.16 -11.29
N TRP A 687 21.36 -2.45 -11.48
CA TRP A 687 22.34 -3.21 -10.71
C TRP A 687 22.86 -4.43 -11.46
N VAL A 688 24.01 -4.93 -11.03
CA VAL A 688 24.64 -6.19 -11.47
C VAL A 688 24.89 -7.09 -10.26
N MET A 689 25.05 -8.39 -10.52
CA MET A 689 25.39 -9.38 -9.49
C MET A 689 26.80 -9.91 -9.71
N LEU A 690 27.60 -9.94 -8.64
CA LEU A 690 28.94 -10.52 -8.63
C LEU A 690 28.97 -11.78 -7.78
N PHE A 691 29.83 -12.72 -8.16
CA PHE A 691 30.07 -13.96 -7.41
C PHE A 691 31.54 -14.40 -7.55
N PRO A 692 32.10 -15.18 -6.61
CA PRO A 692 33.47 -15.66 -6.70
C PRO A 692 33.54 -16.84 -7.68
N ASP A 693 34.53 -16.85 -8.59
CA ASP A 693 34.78 -17.92 -9.55
C ASP A 693 36.02 -18.73 -9.15
N PRO A 694 35.84 -19.91 -8.51
CA PRO A 694 36.94 -20.76 -8.08
C PRO A 694 37.75 -21.33 -9.25
N GLN A 695 37.11 -21.60 -10.39
CA GLN A 695 37.80 -22.17 -11.54
C GLN A 695 38.69 -21.12 -12.19
N GLU A 696 38.21 -19.88 -12.30
CA GLU A 696 39.00 -18.82 -12.90
C GLU A 696 40.19 -18.40 -12.03
N GLY A 697 40.05 -18.42 -10.70
CA GLY A 697 41.20 -18.26 -9.80
C GLY A 697 42.27 -19.32 -10.01
N LEU A 698 41.89 -20.60 -10.14
CA LEU A 698 42.84 -21.67 -10.48
C LEU A 698 43.41 -21.53 -11.89
N ASN A 699 42.63 -21.05 -12.85
CA ASN A 699 43.11 -20.83 -14.22
C ASN A 699 44.13 -19.70 -14.30
N LEU A 700 43.98 -18.62 -13.53
CA LEU A 700 45.01 -17.56 -13.40
C LEU A 700 46.35 -18.17 -12.99
N LEU A 701 46.33 -19.04 -11.97
CA LEU A 701 47.51 -19.74 -11.48
C LEU A 701 48.09 -20.71 -12.53
N ARG A 702 47.25 -21.47 -13.24
CA ARG A 702 47.69 -22.38 -14.32
C ARG A 702 48.32 -21.63 -15.50
N ARG A 703 47.77 -20.47 -15.86
CA ARG A 703 48.35 -19.60 -16.91
C ARG A 703 49.71 -19.07 -16.48
N ALA A 704 49.85 -18.62 -15.23
CA ALA A 704 51.12 -18.22 -14.66
C ALA A 704 52.15 -19.36 -14.66
N GLN A 705 51.74 -20.56 -14.23
CA GLN A 705 52.59 -21.76 -14.26
C GLN A 705 53.07 -22.07 -15.69
N SER A 706 52.15 -22.07 -16.66
CA SER A 706 52.45 -22.35 -18.07
C SER A 706 53.37 -21.31 -18.71
N ALA A 707 53.33 -20.07 -18.23
CA ALA A 707 54.24 -18.99 -18.62
C ALA A 707 55.62 -19.06 -17.95
N GLY A 708 55.92 -20.12 -17.17
CA GLY A 708 57.20 -20.32 -16.52
C GLY A 708 57.30 -19.73 -15.11
N HIS A 709 56.21 -19.24 -14.53
CA HIS A 709 56.18 -18.62 -13.20
C HIS A 709 55.76 -19.59 -12.08
N GLY A 710 55.78 -20.91 -12.33
CA GLY A 710 55.35 -21.92 -11.35
C GLY A 710 56.10 -21.90 -10.01
N SER A 711 57.35 -21.44 -9.99
CA SER A 711 58.17 -21.32 -8.76
C SER A 711 57.92 -20.03 -7.97
N VAL A 712 57.08 -19.11 -8.47
CA VAL A 712 56.69 -17.90 -7.73
C VAL A 712 55.85 -18.30 -6.51
N ARG A 713 56.03 -17.59 -5.38
CA ARG A 713 55.21 -17.81 -4.18
C ARG A 713 53.73 -17.58 -4.49
N ALA A 714 52.88 -18.45 -3.95
CA ALA A 714 51.44 -18.31 -4.09
C ALA A 714 50.88 -17.06 -3.40
N PHE A 715 51.59 -16.54 -2.39
CA PHE A 715 51.23 -15.32 -1.67
C PHE A 715 52.35 -14.28 -1.76
N SER A 716 51.98 -13.04 -2.08
CA SER A 716 52.89 -11.88 -2.02
C SER A 716 53.08 -11.37 -0.59
N ARG A 717 52.12 -11.64 0.30
CA ARG A 717 52.25 -11.33 1.72
C ARG A 717 53.50 -12.03 2.29
N GLN A 718 54.33 -11.26 2.97
CA GLN A 718 55.45 -11.82 3.73
C GLN A 718 54.91 -12.45 5.01
N ASN A 719 55.56 -13.51 5.51
CA ASN A 719 55.24 -13.99 6.85
C ASN A 719 55.47 -12.81 7.80
N ASP A 720 54.46 -12.49 8.58
CA ASP A 720 54.48 -11.39 9.52
C ASP A 720 55.73 -11.51 10.40
N THR A 721 56.62 -10.52 10.31
CA THR A 721 57.77 -10.34 11.22
C THR A 721 57.34 -10.23 12.69
N GLU A 722 56.04 -10.11 12.93
CA GLU A 722 55.42 -9.85 14.21
C GLU A 722 54.61 -11.04 14.76
N GLY A 723 54.47 -12.13 14.00
CA GLY A 723 53.73 -13.34 14.37
C GLY A 723 52.24 -13.32 14.03
N ASN A 724 51.65 -14.51 13.83
CA ASN A 724 50.23 -14.71 13.54
C ASN A 724 49.40 -14.82 14.83
N PRO A 725 48.11 -14.40 14.86
CA PRO A 725 47.23 -14.51 16.03
C PRO A 725 47.25 -15.86 16.76
N HIS A 726 47.21 -16.97 16.03
CA HIS A 726 47.25 -18.32 16.60
C HIS A 726 48.55 -18.53 17.40
N ASP A 727 49.69 -18.13 16.82
CA ASP A 727 51.01 -18.38 17.38
C ASP A 727 51.37 -17.41 18.51
N LEU A 728 50.87 -16.18 18.45
CA LEU A 728 51.10 -15.15 19.46
C LEU A 728 50.24 -15.30 20.71
N PHE A 729 48.99 -15.71 20.55
CA PHE A 729 48.01 -15.74 21.63
C PHE A 729 47.64 -17.16 22.07
N GLY A 730 48.20 -18.19 21.43
CA GLY A 730 47.88 -19.59 21.71
C GLY A 730 46.40 -19.93 21.49
N LEU A 731 45.72 -19.15 20.65
CA LEU A 731 44.29 -19.32 20.38
C LEU A 731 44.08 -20.58 19.53
N PRO A 732 43.20 -21.51 19.93
CA PRO A 732 42.89 -22.66 19.09
C PRO A 732 42.08 -22.20 17.87
N GLY A 733 42.61 -22.43 16.67
CA GLY A 733 41.93 -22.11 15.40
C GLY A 733 42.59 -21.03 14.55
N GLY A 734 41.99 -20.72 13.42
CA GLY A 734 42.48 -19.75 12.44
C GLY A 734 43.58 -20.27 11.52
N LEU A 735 44.02 -19.43 10.58
CA LEU A 735 45.21 -19.66 9.76
C LEU A 735 46.50 -19.59 10.59
N ARG A 736 47.45 -20.47 10.29
CA ARG A 736 48.80 -20.43 10.84
C ARG A 736 49.77 -19.75 9.88
N GLY A 737 50.02 -18.47 10.13
CA GLY A 737 50.94 -17.66 9.33
C GLY A 737 50.54 -17.54 7.86
N VAL A 738 51.47 -17.04 7.05
CA VAL A 738 51.31 -16.97 5.59
C VAL A 738 51.95 -18.20 4.97
N PRO A 739 51.22 -19.01 4.18
CA PRO A 739 51.83 -20.17 3.55
C PRO A 739 53.02 -19.82 2.64
N SER A 740 54.07 -20.64 2.70
CA SER A 740 55.33 -20.42 1.97
C SER A 740 55.39 -21.07 0.59
N TYR A 741 54.37 -21.86 0.22
CA TYR A 741 54.40 -22.68 -0.99
C TYR A 741 54.28 -21.85 -2.29
N THR A 742 54.76 -22.44 -3.37
CA THR A 742 54.76 -21.87 -4.73
C THR A 742 53.44 -22.12 -5.46
N ILE A 743 53.27 -21.50 -6.64
CA ILE A 743 52.15 -21.80 -7.55
C ILE A 743 52.14 -23.30 -7.91
N ASN A 744 53.31 -23.90 -8.17
CA ASN A 744 53.43 -25.33 -8.47
C ASN A 744 52.90 -26.20 -7.32
N ASP A 745 53.32 -25.88 -6.10
CA ASP A 745 52.92 -26.63 -4.91
C ASP A 745 51.41 -26.55 -4.71
N LEU A 746 50.81 -25.36 -4.86
CA LEU A 746 49.37 -25.14 -4.75
C LEU A 746 48.60 -25.94 -5.82
N LEU A 747 49.03 -25.86 -7.09
CA LEU A 747 48.37 -26.58 -8.18
C LEU A 747 48.55 -28.10 -8.12
N SER A 748 49.57 -28.60 -7.40
CA SER A 748 49.78 -30.03 -7.16
C SER A 748 48.84 -30.63 -6.10
N GLN A 749 48.12 -29.80 -5.35
CA GLN A 749 47.16 -30.23 -4.33
C GLN A 749 45.83 -30.62 -4.97
N ASN A 750 45.72 -31.89 -5.41
CA ASN A 750 44.51 -32.41 -6.05
C ASN A 750 43.24 -32.17 -5.21
N HIS A 751 43.32 -32.33 -3.89
CA HIS A 751 42.18 -32.08 -2.99
C HIS A 751 41.66 -30.64 -3.07
N THR A 752 42.55 -29.65 -3.12
CA THR A 752 42.21 -28.22 -3.27
C THR A 752 41.57 -27.96 -4.62
N VAL A 753 42.15 -28.48 -5.71
CA VAL A 753 41.62 -28.31 -7.07
C VAL A 753 40.22 -28.93 -7.21
N GLU A 754 40.05 -30.16 -6.71
CA GLU A 754 38.77 -30.87 -6.73
C GLU A 754 37.72 -30.19 -5.86
N ALA A 755 38.09 -29.69 -4.67
CA ALA A 755 37.18 -28.96 -3.79
C ALA A 755 36.65 -27.68 -4.46
N ASN A 756 37.52 -26.89 -5.07
CA ASN A 756 37.11 -25.68 -5.80
C ASN A 756 36.15 -25.99 -6.96
N ALA A 757 36.32 -27.12 -7.65
CA ALA A 757 35.36 -27.57 -8.67
C ALA A 757 33.99 -27.95 -8.06
N ARG A 758 33.96 -28.50 -6.84
CA ARG A 758 32.70 -28.75 -6.10
C ARG A 758 32.04 -27.44 -5.67
N PHE A 759 32.80 -26.49 -5.13
CA PHE A 759 32.28 -25.18 -4.72
C PHE A 759 31.72 -24.37 -5.89
N SER A 760 32.35 -24.45 -7.06
CA SER A 760 31.84 -23.83 -8.29
C SER A 760 30.41 -24.32 -8.63
N LYS A 761 30.11 -25.61 -8.39
CA LYS A 761 28.77 -26.16 -8.59
C LYS A 761 27.76 -25.65 -7.56
N ARG A 762 28.19 -25.44 -6.31
CA ARG A 762 27.35 -24.89 -5.23
C ARG A 762 26.98 -23.44 -5.52
N ILE A 763 27.96 -22.62 -5.88
CA ILE A 763 27.76 -21.21 -6.28
C ILE A 763 26.80 -21.14 -7.47
N LYS A 764 27.03 -21.95 -8.51
CA LYS A 764 26.14 -22.00 -9.68
C LYS A 764 24.69 -22.34 -9.34
N THR A 765 24.46 -23.26 -8.40
CA THR A 765 23.10 -23.60 -7.96
C THR A 765 22.35 -22.39 -7.39
N ASN A 766 23.03 -21.56 -6.60
CA ASN A 766 22.45 -20.33 -6.07
C ASN A 766 22.26 -19.25 -7.14
N ILE A 767 23.18 -19.14 -8.10
CA ILE A 767 23.01 -18.23 -9.25
C ILE A 767 21.78 -18.63 -10.08
N ASP A 768 21.60 -19.92 -10.37
CA ASP A 768 20.45 -20.41 -11.11
C ASP A 768 19.12 -20.15 -10.37
N LEU A 769 19.13 -20.21 -9.03
CA LEU A 769 18.03 -19.77 -8.18
C LEU A 769 17.75 -18.27 -8.33
N LEU A 770 18.78 -17.41 -8.21
CA LEU A 770 18.63 -15.96 -8.33
C LEU A 770 18.14 -15.55 -9.71
N LYS A 771 18.66 -16.16 -10.79
CA LYS A 771 18.15 -15.98 -12.16
C LYS A 771 16.67 -16.29 -12.28
N ARG A 772 16.24 -17.41 -11.70
CA ARG A 772 14.83 -17.83 -11.74
C ARG A 772 13.91 -16.88 -10.98
N GLU A 773 14.37 -16.33 -9.85
CA GLU A 773 13.54 -15.52 -8.95
C GLU A 773 13.53 -14.03 -9.30
N THR A 774 14.57 -13.54 -9.99
CA THR A 774 14.73 -12.11 -10.31
C THR A 774 14.67 -11.80 -11.80
N GLY A 775 14.88 -12.80 -12.67
CA GLY A 775 15.01 -12.59 -14.10
C GLY A 775 16.34 -11.99 -14.55
N ILE A 776 17.33 -11.86 -13.65
CA ILE A 776 18.67 -11.39 -14.01
C ILE A 776 19.28 -12.27 -15.13
N LYS A 777 19.91 -11.62 -16.10
CA LYS A 777 20.49 -12.25 -17.29
C LYS A 777 21.99 -12.40 -17.15
N ASP A 778 22.58 -13.35 -17.87
CA ASP A 778 24.03 -13.61 -17.80
C ASP A 778 24.90 -12.38 -18.15
N VAL A 779 24.38 -11.42 -18.93
CA VAL A 779 25.08 -10.16 -19.24
C VAL A 779 25.22 -9.23 -18.02
N ASP A 780 24.39 -9.42 -17.00
CA ASP A 780 24.37 -8.63 -15.76
C ASP A 780 25.01 -9.39 -14.58
N ILE A 781 25.63 -10.55 -14.84
CA ILE A 781 26.25 -11.42 -13.82
C ILE A 781 27.76 -11.53 -14.09
N TYR A 782 28.57 -11.19 -13.09
CA TYR A 782 30.02 -11.05 -13.22
C TYR A 782 30.76 -11.99 -12.28
N ALA A 783 31.69 -12.76 -12.86
CA ALA A 783 32.57 -13.67 -12.13
C ALA A 783 33.82 -12.93 -11.63
N VAL A 784 34.14 -13.05 -10.35
CA VAL A 784 35.35 -12.49 -9.73
C VAL A 784 36.30 -13.64 -9.37
N PRO A 785 37.53 -13.72 -9.90
CA PRO A 785 38.41 -14.84 -9.62
C PRO A 785 38.68 -15.02 -8.13
N ALA A 786 38.50 -16.24 -7.63
CA ALA A 786 38.70 -16.59 -6.23
C ALA A 786 39.33 -17.98 -6.10
N VAL A 787 39.90 -18.28 -4.94
CA VAL A 787 40.34 -19.63 -4.59
C VAL A 787 39.86 -19.92 -3.18
N PHE A 788 39.38 -21.13 -2.96
CA PHE A 788 38.93 -21.62 -1.67
C PHE A 788 39.82 -22.74 -1.16
N ARG A 789 39.76 -22.95 0.16
CA ARG A 789 40.35 -24.07 0.90
C ARG A 789 39.30 -24.72 1.78
N THR A 790 39.72 -25.76 2.48
CA THR A 790 38.92 -26.48 3.47
C THR A 790 39.65 -26.51 4.81
N SER A 791 39.03 -27.13 5.81
CA SER A 791 39.65 -27.43 7.11
C SER A 791 40.07 -26.20 7.92
N LEU A 792 39.35 -25.08 7.77
CA LEU A 792 39.48 -23.94 8.68
C LEU A 792 38.91 -24.32 10.05
N THR A 793 39.70 -24.06 11.10
CA THR A 793 39.34 -24.34 12.48
C THR A 793 39.06 -23.06 13.26
N TYR A 794 38.24 -23.16 14.31
CA TYR A 794 37.78 -22.02 15.09
C TYR A 794 37.89 -22.30 16.60
N PRO A 795 38.04 -21.26 17.43
CA PRO A 795 37.97 -21.41 18.88
C PRO A 795 36.58 -21.89 19.34
N PRO A 796 36.45 -22.46 20.55
CA PRO A 796 35.14 -22.74 21.11
C PRO A 796 34.33 -21.46 21.35
N ASN A 797 33.00 -21.57 21.41
CA ASN A 797 32.06 -20.49 21.76
C ASN A 797 31.98 -19.31 20.77
N VAL A 798 32.50 -19.46 19.54
CA VAL A 798 32.39 -18.43 18.48
C VAL A 798 31.20 -18.67 17.54
N GLY A 799 30.21 -19.48 17.93
CA GLY A 799 28.99 -19.71 17.14
C GLY A 799 29.11 -20.71 15.97
N VAL A 800 30.31 -21.26 15.71
CA VAL A 800 30.48 -22.30 14.68
C VAL A 800 30.13 -23.67 15.25
N ASP A 801 29.20 -24.38 14.61
CA ASP A 801 28.82 -25.76 14.99
C ASP A 801 30.07 -26.66 15.03
N PRO A 802 30.30 -27.43 16.11
CA PRO A 802 31.44 -28.34 16.22
C PRO A 802 31.61 -29.31 15.04
N LYS A 803 30.53 -29.67 14.33
CA LYS A 803 30.58 -30.52 13.12
C LYS A 803 31.09 -29.78 11.89
N ARG A 804 30.97 -28.46 11.86
CA ARG A 804 31.47 -27.59 10.78
C ARG A 804 32.93 -27.23 11.00
N ASN A 805 33.36 -27.10 12.26
CA ASN A 805 34.71 -26.74 12.65
C ASN A 805 35.75 -27.76 12.13
N GLY A 806 36.69 -27.30 11.28
CA GLY A 806 37.75 -28.15 10.70
C GLY A 806 37.30 -29.08 9.59
N SER A 807 36.07 -28.95 9.07
CA SER A 807 35.54 -29.83 8.02
C SER A 807 36.38 -29.81 6.73
N SER A 808 36.64 -30.99 6.16
CA SER A 808 37.31 -31.14 4.85
C SER A 808 36.38 -30.88 3.66
N GLU A 809 35.09 -30.62 3.90
CA GLU A 809 34.10 -30.42 2.85
C GLU A 809 33.59 -28.99 2.74
N LEU A 810 33.84 -28.15 3.75
CA LEU A 810 33.35 -26.77 3.80
C LEU A 810 34.41 -25.79 3.29
N ALA A 811 33.95 -24.86 2.45
CA ALA A 811 34.79 -23.84 1.85
C ALA A 811 35.13 -22.72 2.84
N ALA A 812 36.38 -22.31 2.85
CA ALA A 812 36.82 -21.03 3.41
C ALA A 812 37.69 -20.33 2.38
N SER A 813 37.74 -19.01 2.40
CA SER A 813 38.58 -18.23 1.49
C SER A 813 40.06 -18.60 1.64
N PHE A 814 40.74 -18.81 0.51
CA PHE A 814 42.18 -19.11 0.47
C PHE A 814 43.01 -17.84 0.34
N TYR A 815 42.63 -16.99 -0.60
CA TYR A 815 43.01 -15.58 -0.64
C TYR A 815 41.89 -14.77 0.01
N PRO A 816 42.17 -13.61 0.63
CA PRO A 816 41.12 -12.70 1.09
C PRO A 816 40.06 -12.48 0.01
N ALA A 817 38.80 -12.78 0.34
CA ALA A 817 37.72 -12.79 -0.64
C ALA A 817 37.34 -11.38 -1.06
N THR A 818 37.89 -10.94 -2.19
CA THR A 818 37.74 -9.58 -2.74
C THR A 818 36.31 -9.13 -3.08
N ILE A 819 35.31 -10.00 -2.95
CA ILE A 819 33.89 -9.64 -3.06
C ILE A 819 33.27 -9.25 -1.71
N ASN A 820 33.86 -9.70 -0.60
CA ASN A 820 33.43 -9.44 0.77
C ASN A 820 34.07 -8.13 1.25
N GLY A 821 33.66 -7.03 0.61
CA GLY A 821 34.18 -5.68 0.84
C GLY A 821 33.08 -4.63 0.85
N LEU A 822 33.45 -3.36 0.99
CA LEU A 822 32.51 -2.25 1.15
C LEU A 822 32.17 -1.56 -0.17
N VAL A 823 30.88 -1.55 -0.51
CA VAL A 823 30.33 -0.72 -1.59
C VAL A 823 30.05 0.69 -1.05
N LEU A 824 30.87 1.66 -1.42
CA LEU A 824 30.88 3.01 -0.81
C LEU A 824 30.07 4.04 -1.60
N SER A 825 29.92 3.83 -2.90
CA SER A 825 29.09 4.64 -3.81
C SER A 825 28.90 3.90 -5.13
N ASP A 826 28.27 4.55 -6.11
CA ASP A 826 28.09 4.01 -7.46
C ASP A 826 29.40 3.76 -8.23
N THR A 827 30.53 4.23 -7.71
CA THR A 827 31.84 4.14 -8.39
C THR A 827 33.01 3.79 -7.47
N GLN A 828 32.78 3.57 -6.17
CA GLN A 828 33.87 3.34 -5.21
C GLN A 828 33.63 2.04 -4.45
N TYR A 829 34.62 1.15 -4.48
CA TYR A 829 34.59 -0.14 -3.81
C TYR A 829 35.87 -0.34 -3.00
N LEU A 830 35.75 -0.80 -1.75
CA LEU A 830 36.90 -1.11 -0.90
C LEU A 830 36.95 -2.61 -0.62
N ALA A 831 37.88 -3.31 -1.26
CA ALA A 831 38.05 -4.75 -1.17
C ALA A 831 39.10 -5.13 -0.10
N PRO A 832 39.04 -6.35 0.47
CA PRO A 832 40.21 -6.94 1.12
C PRO A 832 41.35 -7.13 0.11
N ASN A 833 42.59 -6.95 0.53
CA ASN A 833 43.76 -7.18 -0.31
C ASN A 833 43.98 -8.69 -0.54
N PRO A 834 43.91 -9.21 -1.78
CA PRO A 834 44.01 -10.65 -2.04
C PRO A 834 45.40 -11.24 -1.80
N TRP A 835 46.46 -10.42 -1.76
CA TRP A 835 47.83 -10.88 -1.54
C TRP A 835 48.26 -12.07 -2.42
N GLY A 836 47.87 -12.06 -3.69
CA GLY A 836 48.16 -13.10 -4.68
C GLY A 836 49.60 -13.10 -5.19
N PRO A 837 49.95 -13.99 -6.14
CA PRO A 837 51.29 -14.07 -6.69
C PRO A 837 51.70 -12.80 -7.44
N VAL A 838 52.92 -12.31 -7.20
CA VAL A 838 53.46 -11.14 -7.91
C VAL A 838 54.32 -11.58 -9.09
N ILE A 839 53.87 -11.25 -10.30
CA ILE A 839 54.55 -11.56 -11.57
C ILE A 839 54.75 -10.27 -12.34
N GLY A 840 56.00 -9.97 -12.72
CA GLY A 840 56.31 -8.70 -13.39
C GLY A 840 56.00 -7.45 -12.56
N GLY A 841 56.01 -7.56 -11.22
CA GLY A 841 55.66 -6.47 -10.31
C GLY A 841 54.16 -6.28 -10.05
N VAL A 842 53.30 -7.14 -10.62
CA VAL A 842 51.84 -7.07 -10.50
C VAL A 842 51.32 -8.27 -9.72
N ASP A 843 50.49 -8.03 -8.71
CA ASP A 843 49.68 -9.07 -8.08
C ASP A 843 48.58 -9.50 -9.07
N ILE A 844 48.68 -10.72 -9.59
CA ILE A 844 47.80 -11.19 -10.66
C ILE A 844 46.35 -11.41 -10.22
N MET A 845 46.11 -11.60 -8.91
CA MET A 845 44.75 -11.71 -8.37
C MET A 845 44.12 -10.33 -8.23
N ALA A 846 44.86 -9.37 -7.64
CA ALA A 846 44.40 -7.98 -7.53
C ALA A 846 44.14 -7.35 -8.90
N ASP A 847 45.01 -7.59 -9.89
CA ASP A 847 44.84 -7.09 -11.26
C ASP A 847 43.59 -7.68 -11.94
N ALA A 848 43.29 -8.96 -11.72
CA ALA A 848 42.09 -9.58 -12.27
C ALA A 848 40.81 -9.00 -11.65
N VAL A 849 40.81 -8.75 -10.33
CA VAL A 849 39.72 -8.07 -9.62
C VAL A 849 39.52 -6.65 -10.16
N LEU A 850 40.60 -5.88 -10.28
CA LEU A 850 40.56 -4.52 -10.84
C LEU A 850 39.97 -4.49 -12.25
N LYS A 851 40.24 -5.49 -13.09
CA LYS A 851 39.65 -5.59 -14.44
C LYS A 851 38.14 -5.81 -14.40
N VAL A 852 37.64 -6.66 -13.50
CA VAL A 852 36.19 -6.93 -13.39
C VAL A 852 35.47 -5.68 -12.89
N TYR A 853 35.87 -5.13 -11.75
CA TYR A 853 35.22 -3.94 -11.16
C TYR A 853 35.45 -2.68 -12.00
N GLY A 854 36.64 -2.49 -12.57
CA GLY A 854 36.93 -1.37 -13.46
C GLY A 854 36.12 -1.42 -14.76
N GLY A 855 35.85 -2.62 -15.28
CA GLY A 855 34.92 -2.83 -16.40
C GLY A 855 33.48 -2.44 -16.08
N LEU A 856 33.11 -2.44 -14.79
CA LEU A 856 31.83 -1.97 -14.26
C LEU A 856 31.85 -0.48 -13.86
N GLY A 857 32.98 0.21 -14.04
CA GLY A 857 33.12 1.63 -13.69
C GLY A 857 33.51 1.91 -12.24
N PHE A 858 33.91 0.89 -11.48
CA PHE A 858 34.34 1.05 -10.08
C PHE A 858 35.84 1.32 -9.96
N ASN A 859 36.18 2.29 -9.11
CA ASN A 859 37.51 2.46 -8.55
C ASN A 859 37.64 1.61 -7.29
N VAL A 860 38.62 0.69 -7.28
CA VAL A 860 38.81 -0.26 -6.18
C VAL A 860 40.00 0.14 -5.33
N GLY A 861 39.76 0.32 -4.03
CA GLY A 861 40.79 0.35 -3.00
C GLY A 861 40.99 -1.04 -2.39
N PHE A 862 42.17 -1.26 -1.81
CA PHE A 862 42.47 -2.47 -1.06
C PHE A 862 42.88 -2.13 0.37
N VAL A 863 42.39 -2.89 1.34
CA VAL A 863 42.80 -2.81 2.75
C VAL A 863 43.32 -4.16 3.22
N ASP A 864 44.33 -4.13 4.09
CA ASP A 864 44.87 -5.34 4.68
C ASP A 864 44.08 -5.74 5.94
N ASP A 865 43.46 -6.92 5.89
CA ASP A 865 42.69 -7.52 6.98
C ASP A 865 43.15 -8.94 7.33
N TRP A 866 44.31 -9.37 6.82
CA TRP A 866 44.71 -10.77 6.90
C TRP A 866 44.76 -11.33 8.33
N ASN A 867 45.41 -10.59 9.24
CA ASN A 867 45.59 -11.01 10.64
C ASN A 867 44.41 -10.63 11.53
N SER A 868 43.57 -9.70 11.10
CA SER A 868 42.39 -9.27 11.87
C SER A 868 41.18 -10.15 11.58
N HIS A 869 40.88 -10.42 10.31
CA HIS A 869 39.64 -11.08 9.87
C HIS A 869 39.88 -12.31 9.00
N HIS A 870 40.72 -12.23 7.94
CA HIS A 870 40.89 -13.34 6.98
C HIS A 870 41.35 -14.64 7.66
N THR A 871 42.26 -14.53 8.61
CA THR A 871 42.77 -15.64 9.44
C THR A 871 41.63 -16.41 10.12
N TRP A 872 40.52 -15.74 10.41
CA TRP A 872 39.35 -16.25 11.10
C TRP A 872 38.16 -16.50 10.18
N GLY A 873 38.33 -16.40 8.86
CA GLY A 873 37.31 -16.77 7.88
C GLY A 873 36.32 -15.68 7.49
N GLY A 874 36.61 -14.41 7.77
CA GLY A 874 35.83 -13.28 7.26
C GLY A 874 36.74 -12.18 6.70
N GLU A 875 36.17 -11.16 6.06
CA GLU A 875 36.96 -10.11 5.40
C GLU A 875 36.46 -8.70 5.80
N VAL A 876 36.79 -7.69 4.98
CA VAL A 876 36.40 -6.28 5.18
C VAL A 876 34.91 -6.08 5.40
N HIS A 877 34.06 -6.75 4.63
CA HIS A 877 32.61 -6.63 4.81
C HIS A 877 32.19 -7.20 6.17
N CYS A 878 32.64 -8.40 6.56
CA CYS A 878 32.39 -8.95 7.90
C CYS A 878 32.84 -8.03 9.06
N ALA A 879 33.91 -7.26 8.84
CA ALA A 879 34.51 -6.34 9.80
C ALA A 879 33.82 -4.96 9.91
N THR A 880 32.92 -4.66 8.98
CA THR A 880 32.32 -3.32 8.83
C THR A 880 30.82 -3.43 8.61
N ASN A 881 30.11 -2.31 8.61
CA ASN A 881 28.71 -2.24 8.21
C ASN A 881 28.41 -0.83 7.67
N THR A 882 27.29 -0.64 6.96
CA THR A 882 26.89 0.67 6.40
C THR A 882 25.45 1.03 6.71
N VAL A 883 25.24 2.23 7.26
CA VAL A 883 23.91 2.86 7.31
C VAL A 883 23.71 3.63 6.01
N ARG A 884 22.58 3.43 5.35
CA ARG A 884 22.26 4.08 4.06
C ARG A 884 21.02 4.94 4.14
N ASP A 885 20.79 5.74 3.11
CA ASP A 885 19.56 6.52 3.01
C ASP A 885 18.39 5.62 2.62
N GLY A 886 17.36 5.58 3.45
CA GLY A 886 16.11 4.85 3.15
C GLY A 886 15.20 5.63 2.20
N ASN A 887 14.26 4.94 1.54
CA ASN A 887 13.42 5.54 0.50
C ASN A 887 11.94 5.10 0.58
N TYR A 888 11.15 5.43 -0.45
CA TYR A 888 9.79 4.92 -0.69
C TYR A 888 9.80 3.40 -0.87
N TRP A 889 8.80 2.71 -0.31
CA TRP A 889 8.62 1.26 -0.48
C TRP A 889 7.28 0.87 -1.11
N TRP A 890 6.39 1.84 -1.34
CA TRP A 890 4.94 1.63 -1.40
C TRP A 890 4.31 1.98 -2.73
#